data_AF-A0A2A6LAD5-F1
#
_entry.id   AF-A0A2A6LAD5-F1
#
_cell.length_a   1.000
_cell.length_b   1.000
_cell.length_c   1.000
_cell.angle_alpha   90.00
_cell.angle_beta   90.00
_cell.angle_gamma   90.00
#
_symmetry.space_group_name_H-M   'P 1'
#
loop_
_entity.id
_entity.type
_entity.pdbx_description
1 polymer ?
#
loop_
_entity_poly.entity_id
_entity_poly.type
_entity_poly.pdbx_seq_one_letter_code
_entity_poly.pdbx_strand_id
1 'polypeptide(L)'
;MSSRKSKPGYLSEYTLDDKYLLKPDRKQGRAGIDAARTRDSREVLIKTWPRTKGVDDQDLEIIWRSEIRQLQRLSAVPRADDLFVPMVASGKDKVGFYLVLDPGQGSPLNVLINASRKPPLLAQARQPRTRRLLWANILRLANGVELLHSQGTIHRNIDPWSVVTALSEEPDFRLTGFEWSMRIVAIDASDGKKGKAPREERTFSFAHDWRDLAHLAAVVLDIPLGPLNDLRIVASRVAEHVPAAEVRLLRAMLGLEYVERLDGNYIASRIQAIVDDIAAEVAGKDAALCLAVRLGSGSTLSEAIRKASNSEIEIADDIQQLRFLRDDLGEQVQLIAIRDGGSARYVLLGQHLTYRLTPYRRPNSPDAASWEFAFSERVDLDPPPKSLIIGETLINAAALDLVKTGDALQSFPRRRGKVQHWEDYISRTVEHAAQKSDVGRMHQAFALLLILEMAYAAADIFPIEIISKRSGDSVDQKIMHVVSRVDKDRAELSSHLGLEAPAIRLRKLLSSETPRDEGGWMFSEPGTLGDRSPTSTAWRFLDFEELNDVECMKFEGPLFPHARSFGFLVPADMAGRIAQFKRRLKALAALKNHGELLRMFVDPRLRIDDSQDPLDEDAEAFKKLDRSKQSALREILSTIPLFLLQGPPGVGKTYLVGDLVTRRMDEDPTARVLLSAQSNSAIDHLMKEVQTTFKSSDEESGPLMVRARAADDDEAAGELEIDIQADKLLQDLATSPLMHEAAPRLAARVNALASAKTTGGVRRTGVNGAGRRIAAELRAFEGMILRAANLVFATTNSAAVERLIEEQGLFDWTVVEEAGKATGGELLSPLLLSHRRLMIGDHKQLPPFDVDKIAKLLSSTVAVQDVVKLADSLVSRYLKDPGIDETFDEVSKAGDDFGSTCAEALSLLTLFETFVERELSRQKKKDIGPRIARRLTEQYRMHPAIARIVSKCFYERELETNAKQAAKFATEPSPVKSINPALLPDKPIVFIDMPYAQEEGPGGRGGERAPPWSNPDEAAAVIEALKHLAPNGSGKSPSLAVLSPYWQQVRRIERLIDQSRSASLINLSGFTPAVEGIGFCGTVDSFQGGEADAVIVSMVRNNHHATPARALGFLRDNRRMNVILSRAKWRLVIVGSLSFYRHVVSVAQSLSEQDIGFLSDFLAALDEEKSAGNASIVPWHVLKGAKK
;
A
#
# COMPACT_ATOMS: atom_id res chain seq x y z
N MET A 1 -7.93 54.11 0.96
CA MET A 1 -7.97 52.72 0.44
C MET A 1 -6.60 52.43 -0.16
N SER A 2 -5.75 51.70 0.55
CA SER A 2 -4.42 51.27 0.08
C SER A 2 -4.57 49.97 -0.72
N SER A 3 -4.01 49.89 -1.93
CA SER A 3 -4.04 48.68 -2.77
C SER A 3 -3.39 47.49 -2.05
N ARG A 4 -4.05 46.33 -2.03
CA ARG A 4 -3.63 45.12 -1.29
C ARG A 4 -2.53 44.29 -1.98
N LYS A 5 -1.92 44.81 -3.05
CA LYS A 5 -1.04 44.08 -3.98
C LYS A 5 0.30 43.58 -3.41
N SER A 6 0.63 43.88 -2.16
CA SER A 6 1.87 43.43 -1.51
C SER A 6 1.68 43.39 0.00
N LYS A 7 1.32 42.21 0.54
CA LYS A 7 1.42 41.97 1.99
C LYS A 7 2.80 41.36 2.28
N PRO A 8 3.61 41.94 3.18
CA PRO A 8 4.86 41.31 3.62
C PRO A 8 4.57 40.02 4.39
N GLY A 9 5.48 39.05 4.35
CA GLY A 9 5.33 37.76 5.05
C GLY A 9 5.01 36.59 4.11
N TYR A 10 4.31 35.57 4.61
CA TYR A 10 4.03 34.32 3.88
C TYR A 10 3.27 34.57 2.56
N LEU A 11 2.33 35.53 2.58
CA LEU A 11 1.53 35.86 1.40
C LEU A 11 2.30 36.56 0.26
N SER A 12 3.59 36.88 0.44
CA SER A 12 4.42 37.50 -0.61
C SER A 12 4.65 36.58 -1.82
N GLU A 13 4.39 35.28 -1.68
CA GLU A 13 4.49 34.31 -2.78
C GLU A 13 3.25 34.28 -3.68
N TYR A 14 2.19 35.00 -3.32
CA TYR A 14 0.89 34.98 -3.99
C TYR A 14 0.46 36.38 -4.43
N THR A 15 -0.21 36.45 -5.58
CA THR A 15 -0.87 37.68 -6.05
C THR A 15 -2.34 37.64 -5.67
N LEU A 16 -2.73 38.44 -4.67
CA LEU A 16 -4.10 38.51 -4.14
C LEU A 16 -4.98 39.47 -4.94
N ASP A 17 -6.28 39.15 -5.04
CA ASP A 17 -7.29 40.06 -5.56
C ASP A 17 -7.58 41.23 -4.60
N ASP A 18 -8.08 42.35 -5.14
CA ASP A 18 -8.27 43.60 -4.38
C ASP A 18 -9.36 43.51 -3.29
N LYS A 19 -10.25 42.53 -3.36
CA LYS A 19 -11.38 42.33 -2.42
C LYS A 19 -11.45 40.89 -1.93
N TYR A 20 -11.77 40.73 -0.64
CA TYR A 20 -12.18 39.44 -0.08
C TYR A 20 -13.36 38.88 -0.87
N LEU A 21 -13.31 37.59 -1.19
CA LEU A 21 -14.51 36.86 -1.57
C LEU A 21 -15.44 36.74 -0.36
N LEU A 22 -14.89 36.36 0.80
CA LEU A 22 -15.60 36.30 2.08
C LEU A 22 -14.72 36.92 3.17
N LYS A 23 -15.25 37.88 3.92
CA LYS A 23 -14.50 38.55 5.00
C LYS A 23 -14.38 37.64 6.22
N PRO A 24 -13.28 37.71 6.99
CA PRO A 24 -13.14 36.97 8.24
C PRO A 24 -14.19 37.44 9.25
N ASP A 25 -14.85 36.49 9.93
CA ASP A 25 -15.80 36.77 11.02
C ASP A 25 -15.31 36.11 12.31
N ARG A 26 -14.73 36.93 13.19
CA ARG A 26 -14.20 36.48 14.48
C ARG A 26 -15.29 36.05 15.47
N LYS A 27 -16.50 36.63 15.40
CA LYS A 27 -17.58 36.26 16.33
C LYS A 27 -18.08 34.86 16.05
N GLN A 28 -18.13 34.49 14.76
CA GLN A 28 -18.54 33.15 14.33
C GLN A 28 -17.36 32.17 14.16
N GLY A 29 -16.13 32.65 14.31
CA GLY A 29 -14.90 31.86 14.13
C GLY A 29 -14.63 31.46 12.68
N ARG A 30 -15.14 32.21 11.69
CA ARG A 30 -14.96 31.91 10.26
C ARG A 30 -13.73 32.60 9.69
N ALA A 31 -12.92 31.86 8.94
CA ALA A 31 -11.80 32.39 8.19
C ALA A 31 -12.26 33.35 7.08
N GLY A 32 -11.40 34.32 6.73
CA GLY A 32 -11.58 35.07 5.48
C GLY A 32 -11.14 34.23 4.29
N ILE A 33 -11.77 34.39 3.13
CA ILE A 33 -11.38 33.73 1.88
C ILE A 33 -11.05 34.79 0.83
N ASP A 34 -9.84 34.72 0.28
CA ASP A 34 -9.36 35.54 -0.85
C ASP A 34 -9.15 34.65 -2.08
N ALA A 35 -9.42 35.18 -3.28
CA ALA A 35 -8.90 34.61 -4.52
C ALA A 35 -7.45 35.11 -4.74
N ALA A 36 -6.57 34.22 -5.18
CA ALA A 36 -5.19 34.56 -5.47
C ALA A 36 -4.61 33.72 -6.61
N ARG A 37 -3.42 34.12 -7.08
CA ARG A 37 -2.64 33.39 -8.08
C ARG A 37 -1.24 33.07 -7.57
N THR A 38 -0.76 31.87 -7.86
CA THR A 38 0.64 31.47 -7.61
C THR A 38 1.58 32.15 -8.60
N ARG A 39 2.91 32.04 -8.38
CA ARG A 39 3.93 32.53 -9.34
C ARG A 39 3.77 31.96 -10.74
N ASP A 40 3.29 30.72 -10.84
CA ASP A 40 3.03 30.03 -12.12
C ASP A 40 1.63 30.35 -12.67
N SER A 41 0.98 31.40 -12.17
CA SER A 41 -0.36 31.86 -12.59
C SER A 41 -1.50 30.84 -12.39
N ARG A 42 -1.34 29.86 -11.48
CA ARG A 42 -2.44 28.97 -11.08
C ARG A 42 -3.37 29.67 -10.10
N GLU A 43 -4.67 29.51 -10.27
CA GLU A 43 -5.68 30.09 -9.38
C GLU A 43 -5.82 29.27 -8.09
N VAL A 44 -5.88 29.96 -6.95
CA VAL A 44 -5.99 29.35 -5.62
C VAL A 44 -6.93 30.15 -4.73
N LEU A 45 -7.51 29.50 -3.72
CA LEU A 45 -8.22 30.18 -2.62
C LEU A 45 -7.33 30.21 -1.39
N ILE A 46 -7.25 31.37 -0.73
CA ILE A 46 -6.48 31.52 0.50
C ILE A 46 -7.44 31.77 1.67
N LYS A 47 -7.55 30.80 2.58
CA LYS A 47 -8.18 31.03 3.89
C LYS A 47 -7.20 31.76 4.79
N THR A 48 -7.66 32.82 5.45
CA THR A 48 -6.86 33.67 6.33
C THR A 48 -7.52 33.82 7.70
N TRP A 49 -6.76 33.51 8.75
CA TRP A 49 -7.08 33.87 10.13
C TRP A 49 -6.14 34.98 10.62
N PRO A 50 -6.60 36.23 10.70
CA PRO A 50 -5.74 37.36 11.07
C PRO A 50 -5.43 37.36 12.57
N ARG A 51 -4.15 37.50 12.94
CA ARG A 51 -3.68 37.66 14.33
C ARG A 51 -4.13 39.01 14.91
N THR A 52 -4.24 39.08 16.24
CA THR A 52 -4.51 40.35 16.93
C THR A 52 -3.32 40.73 17.78
N LYS A 53 -2.81 41.95 17.61
CA LYS A 53 -1.68 42.43 18.41
C LYS A 53 -2.06 42.44 19.89
N GLY A 54 -1.26 41.76 20.72
CA GLY A 54 -1.43 41.72 22.18
C GLY A 54 -2.43 40.68 22.69
N VAL A 55 -2.93 39.78 21.83
CA VAL A 55 -3.78 38.64 22.21
C VAL A 55 -2.97 37.36 22.04
N ASP A 56 -3.14 36.41 22.97
CA ASP A 56 -2.61 35.06 22.80
C ASP A 56 -3.46 34.30 21.76
N ASP A 57 -2.83 33.89 20.66
CA ASP A 57 -3.50 33.23 19.55
C ASP A 57 -3.30 31.68 19.59
N GLN A 58 -2.87 31.09 20.71
CA GLN A 58 -2.63 29.64 20.83
C GLN A 58 -3.84 28.79 20.40
N ASP A 59 -5.05 29.13 20.87
CA ASP A 59 -6.28 28.41 20.50
C ASP A 59 -6.53 28.44 18.99
N LEU A 60 -6.25 29.59 18.35
CA LEU A 60 -6.41 29.77 16.91
C LEU A 60 -5.39 28.94 16.13
N GLU A 61 -4.16 28.85 16.64
CA GLU A 61 -3.11 28.01 16.06
C GLU A 61 -3.45 26.52 16.17
N ILE A 62 -4.07 26.09 17.27
CA ILE A 62 -4.56 24.71 17.45
C ILE A 62 -5.68 24.41 16.45
N ILE A 63 -6.65 25.33 16.29
CA ILE A 63 -7.75 25.19 15.32
C ILE A 63 -7.22 25.09 13.87
N TRP A 64 -6.30 25.98 13.51
CA TRP A 64 -5.69 25.99 12.17
C TRP A 64 -4.90 24.70 11.90
N ARG A 65 -4.10 24.23 12.85
CA ARG A 65 -3.40 22.94 12.75
C ARG A 65 -4.36 21.75 12.67
N SER A 66 -5.45 21.79 13.43
CA SER A 66 -6.50 20.78 13.35
C SER A 66 -7.07 20.69 11.93
N GLU A 67 -7.39 21.83 11.29
CA GLU A 67 -7.86 21.83 9.90
C GLU A 67 -6.84 21.23 8.93
N ILE A 68 -5.57 21.59 9.06
CA ILE A 68 -4.48 21.05 8.24
C ILE A 68 -4.43 19.52 8.36
N ARG A 69 -4.40 19.00 9.59
CA ARG A 69 -4.36 17.55 9.84
C ARG A 69 -5.57 16.84 9.25
N GLN A 70 -6.76 17.42 9.37
CA GLN A 70 -7.98 16.84 8.82
C GLN A 70 -7.95 16.79 7.29
N LEU A 71 -7.53 17.87 6.63
CA LEU A 71 -7.37 17.89 5.17
C LEU A 71 -6.31 16.91 4.68
N GLN A 72 -5.18 16.80 5.38
CA GLN A 72 -4.15 15.81 5.09
C GLN A 72 -4.71 14.39 5.23
N ARG A 73 -5.43 14.06 6.30
CA ARG A 73 -6.07 12.75 6.48
C ARG A 73 -7.06 12.44 5.37
N LEU A 74 -7.91 13.40 5.00
CA LEU A 74 -8.90 13.21 3.95
C LEU A 74 -8.25 12.99 2.60
N SER A 75 -7.09 13.59 2.32
CA SER A 75 -6.36 13.35 1.06
C SER A 75 -5.84 11.92 0.90
N ALA A 76 -5.77 11.13 1.98
CA ALA A 76 -5.48 9.68 1.92
C ALA A 76 -6.69 8.84 1.50
N VAL A 77 -7.89 9.42 1.38
CA VAL A 77 -9.07 8.66 0.98
C VAL A 77 -9.12 8.56 -0.55
N PRO A 78 -9.37 7.37 -1.10
CA PRO A 78 -9.71 7.24 -2.52
C PRO A 78 -10.84 8.20 -2.92
N ARG A 79 -10.67 8.91 -4.03
CA ARG A 79 -11.62 9.93 -4.54
C ARG A 79 -11.81 11.18 -3.65
N ALA A 80 -10.91 11.46 -2.70
CA ALA A 80 -10.97 12.67 -1.89
C ALA A 80 -10.98 13.96 -2.73
N ASP A 81 -10.17 14.02 -3.79
CA ASP A 81 -10.08 15.16 -4.72
C ASP A 81 -11.43 15.50 -5.38
N ASP A 82 -12.33 14.51 -5.50
CA ASP A 82 -13.68 14.70 -6.03
C ASP A 82 -14.61 15.35 -4.99
N LEU A 83 -14.48 15.01 -3.71
CA LEU A 83 -15.47 15.36 -2.68
C LEU A 83 -15.05 16.58 -1.85
N PHE A 84 -13.74 16.83 -1.74
CA PHE A 84 -13.16 17.86 -0.89
C PHE A 84 -12.28 18.80 -1.70
N VAL A 85 -12.17 20.05 -1.25
CA VAL A 85 -11.24 21.00 -1.86
C VAL A 85 -9.82 20.70 -1.37
N PRO A 86 -8.89 20.29 -2.25
CA PRO A 86 -7.56 19.89 -1.84
C PRO A 86 -6.78 21.09 -1.28
N MET A 87 -6.09 20.86 -0.17
CA MET A 87 -5.06 21.77 0.32
C MET A 87 -3.86 21.73 -0.63
N VAL A 88 -3.19 22.86 -0.84
CA VAL A 88 -1.96 22.98 -1.64
C VAL A 88 -0.77 23.34 -0.75
N ALA A 89 -0.98 24.25 0.19
CA ALA A 89 0.07 24.73 1.08
C ALA A 89 -0.55 25.30 2.35
N SER A 90 0.26 25.43 3.39
CA SER A 90 -0.12 26.11 4.62
C SER A 90 1.06 26.93 5.14
N GLY A 91 0.77 27.99 5.89
CA GLY A 91 1.82 28.78 6.52
C GLY A 91 1.29 29.73 7.57
N LYS A 92 2.20 30.25 8.39
CA LYS A 92 1.91 31.24 9.43
C LYS A 92 3.00 32.30 9.47
N ASP A 93 2.62 33.51 9.85
CA ASP A 93 3.58 34.59 10.11
C ASP A 93 3.09 35.51 11.26
N LYS A 94 3.71 36.69 11.38
CA LYS A 94 3.36 37.69 12.41
C LYS A 94 1.98 38.34 12.20
N VAL A 95 1.38 38.19 11.03
CA VAL A 95 0.12 38.83 10.61
C VAL A 95 -1.05 37.85 10.66
N GLY A 96 -0.83 36.56 10.38
CA GLY A 96 -1.92 35.59 10.32
C GLY A 96 -1.48 34.13 10.23
N PHE A 97 -2.50 33.27 10.20
CA PHE A 97 -2.41 31.88 9.75
C PHE A 97 -3.10 31.75 8.41
N TYR A 98 -2.55 30.89 7.54
CA TYR A 98 -2.95 30.79 6.15
C TYR A 98 -3.09 29.34 5.71
N LEU A 99 -4.11 29.09 4.89
CA LEU A 99 -4.32 27.82 4.22
C LEU A 99 -4.61 28.09 2.75
N VAL A 100 -3.87 27.45 1.86
CA VAL A 100 -4.01 27.61 0.41
C VAL A 100 -4.70 26.37 -0.13
N LEU A 101 -5.81 26.57 -0.83
CA LEU A 101 -6.67 25.54 -1.38
C LEU A 101 -6.66 25.64 -2.91
N ASP A 102 -6.73 24.51 -3.60
CA ASP A 102 -6.91 24.45 -5.05
C ASP A 102 -8.41 24.30 -5.38
N PRO A 103 -9.09 25.39 -5.79
CA PRO A 103 -10.50 25.36 -6.12
C PRO A 103 -10.75 24.82 -7.53
N GLY A 104 -9.74 24.46 -8.32
CA GLY A 104 -9.87 24.30 -9.77
C GLY A 104 -10.44 25.59 -10.38
N GLN A 105 -11.60 25.49 -11.03
CA GLN A 105 -12.35 26.64 -11.55
C GLN A 105 -13.45 27.15 -10.60
N GLY A 106 -13.49 26.63 -9.38
CA GLY A 106 -14.59 26.85 -8.44
C GLY A 106 -14.48 28.14 -7.62
N SER A 107 -15.61 28.57 -7.09
CA SER A 107 -15.72 29.65 -6.10
C SER A 107 -16.64 29.24 -4.94
N PRO A 108 -16.53 29.87 -3.75
CA PRO A 108 -17.44 29.56 -2.65
C PRO A 108 -18.90 29.80 -3.04
N LEU A 109 -19.77 28.82 -2.78
CA LEU A 109 -21.19 28.84 -3.15
C LEU A 109 -21.92 30.04 -2.54
N ASN A 110 -21.54 30.46 -1.33
CA ASN A 110 -22.08 31.67 -0.68
C ASN A 110 -21.88 32.95 -1.50
N VAL A 111 -20.77 33.05 -2.25
CA VAL A 111 -20.51 34.20 -3.14
C VAL A 111 -21.47 34.15 -4.33
N LEU A 112 -21.72 32.96 -4.87
CA LEU A 112 -22.56 32.74 -6.06
C LEU A 112 -24.05 32.92 -5.75
N ILE A 113 -24.52 32.47 -4.58
CA ILE A 113 -25.92 32.64 -4.15
C ILE A 113 -26.26 34.12 -3.91
N ASN A 114 -25.31 34.88 -3.35
CA ASN A 114 -25.48 36.31 -3.04
C ASN A 114 -24.99 37.23 -4.16
N ALA A 115 -24.63 36.69 -5.32
CA ALA A 115 -24.23 37.49 -6.47
C ALA A 115 -25.38 38.38 -6.94
N SER A 116 -25.06 39.59 -7.42
CA SER A 116 -26.04 40.57 -7.90
C SER A 116 -26.95 40.01 -9.01
N ARG A 117 -26.39 39.10 -9.82
CA ARG A 117 -27.12 38.28 -10.80
C ARG A 117 -26.84 36.81 -10.49
N LYS A 118 -27.89 36.06 -10.11
CA LYS A 118 -27.76 34.63 -9.84
C LYS A 118 -27.30 33.88 -11.11
N PRO A 119 -26.33 32.95 -11.00
CA PRO A 119 -25.95 32.07 -12.09
C PRO A 119 -27.15 31.27 -12.63
N PRO A 120 -27.16 30.89 -13.93
CA PRO A 120 -28.27 30.17 -14.55
C PRO A 120 -28.73 28.94 -13.76
N LEU A 121 -27.78 28.15 -13.25
CA LEU A 121 -28.06 26.94 -12.48
C LEU A 121 -28.89 27.21 -11.22
N LEU A 122 -28.57 28.28 -10.49
CA LEU A 122 -29.29 28.65 -9.26
C LEU A 122 -30.58 29.44 -9.56
N ALA A 123 -30.60 30.20 -10.66
CA ALA A 123 -31.80 30.93 -11.09
C ALA A 123 -32.89 29.99 -11.65
N GLN A 124 -32.50 28.84 -12.21
CA GLN A 124 -33.37 27.87 -12.86
C GLN A 124 -33.48 26.55 -12.06
N ALA A 125 -33.28 26.57 -10.74
CA ALA A 125 -33.31 25.40 -9.86
C ALA A 125 -34.62 24.57 -9.91
N ARG A 126 -35.69 25.14 -10.48
CA ARG A 126 -37.00 24.49 -10.67
C ARG A 126 -37.12 23.71 -11.98
N GLN A 127 -36.22 23.91 -12.94
CA GLN A 127 -36.24 23.17 -14.22
C GLN A 127 -35.72 21.74 -14.00
N PRO A 128 -36.35 20.70 -14.56
CA PRO A 128 -35.96 19.30 -14.31
C PRO A 128 -34.47 19.00 -14.55
N ARG A 129 -33.89 19.46 -15.68
CA ARG A 129 -32.46 19.25 -16.00
C ARG A 129 -31.53 19.88 -14.95
N THR A 130 -31.80 21.13 -14.59
CA THR A 130 -31.03 21.86 -13.58
C THR A 130 -31.21 21.26 -12.19
N ARG A 131 -32.44 20.86 -11.84
CA ARG A 131 -32.77 20.21 -10.56
C ARG A 131 -32.08 18.86 -10.41
N ARG A 132 -31.99 18.06 -11.49
CA ARG A 132 -31.21 16.81 -11.54
C ARG A 132 -29.74 17.09 -11.20
N LEU A 133 -29.15 18.12 -11.80
CA LEU A 133 -27.76 18.47 -11.58
C LEU A 133 -27.50 18.97 -10.14
N LEU A 134 -28.42 19.76 -9.58
CA LEU A 134 -28.35 20.19 -8.18
C LEU A 134 -28.45 19.02 -7.20
N TRP A 135 -29.35 18.06 -7.44
CA TRP A 135 -29.41 16.84 -6.63
C TRP A 135 -28.18 15.96 -6.77
N ALA A 136 -27.62 15.82 -7.98
CA ALA A 136 -26.35 15.12 -8.19
C ALA A 136 -25.20 15.82 -7.43
N ASN A 137 -25.21 17.14 -7.34
CA ASN A 137 -24.28 17.91 -6.52
C ASN A 137 -24.50 17.71 -5.00
N ILE A 138 -25.75 17.67 -4.55
CA ILE A 138 -26.08 17.34 -3.14
C ILE A 138 -25.67 15.90 -2.81
N LEU A 139 -25.77 14.97 -3.76
CA LEU A 139 -25.28 13.60 -3.60
C LEU A 139 -23.76 13.56 -3.36
N ARG A 140 -22.97 14.38 -4.06
CA ARG A 140 -21.53 14.51 -3.78
C ARG A 140 -21.28 14.95 -2.35
N LEU A 141 -22.00 15.97 -1.88
CA LEU A 141 -21.89 16.44 -0.49
C LEU A 141 -22.30 15.35 0.50
N ALA A 142 -23.39 14.63 0.24
CA ALA A 142 -23.84 13.53 1.09
C ALA A 142 -22.79 12.41 1.19
N ASN A 143 -22.17 12.04 0.06
CA ASN A 143 -21.07 11.07 0.04
C ASN A 143 -19.85 11.59 0.82
N GLY A 144 -19.53 12.88 0.72
CA GLY A 144 -18.46 13.51 1.51
C GLY A 144 -18.74 13.52 3.01
N VAL A 145 -19.98 13.78 3.43
CA VAL A 145 -20.39 13.73 4.85
C VAL A 145 -20.36 12.30 5.37
N GLU A 146 -20.89 11.33 4.63
CA GLU A 146 -20.84 9.92 5.00
C GLU A 146 -19.41 9.43 5.16
N LEU A 147 -18.50 9.88 4.29
CA LEU A 147 -17.09 9.56 4.40
C LEU A 147 -16.47 10.10 5.70
N LEU A 148 -16.86 11.28 6.18
CA LEU A 148 -16.43 11.78 7.49
C LEU A 148 -17.03 10.92 8.62
N HIS A 149 -18.30 10.57 8.51
CA HIS A 149 -19.04 9.83 9.54
C HIS A 149 -18.52 8.40 9.69
N SER A 150 -18.15 7.75 8.59
CA SER A 150 -17.53 6.41 8.61
C SER A 150 -16.21 6.39 9.40
N GLN A 151 -15.52 7.53 9.47
CA GLN A 151 -14.29 7.74 10.26
C GLN A 151 -14.55 8.20 11.70
N GLY A 152 -15.82 8.33 12.09
CA GLY A 152 -16.22 8.87 13.39
C GLY A 152 -16.02 10.37 13.52
N THR A 153 -15.99 11.11 12.41
CA THR A 153 -15.77 12.57 12.38
C THR A 153 -17.05 13.30 12.00
N ILE A 154 -17.35 14.40 12.70
CA ILE A 154 -18.43 15.32 12.37
C ILE A 154 -17.87 16.62 11.80
N HIS A 155 -18.52 17.21 10.81
CA HIS A 155 -18.05 18.40 10.09
C HIS A 155 -18.37 19.72 10.84
N ARG A 156 -19.57 19.84 11.40
CA ARG A 156 -20.04 21.00 12.23
C ARG A 156 -20.07 22.38 11.54
N ASN A 157 -19.93 22.42 10.22
CA ASN A 157 -19.85 23.67 9.46
C ASN A 157 -20.41 23.53 8.03
N ILE A 158 -21.42 22.68 7.82
CA ILE A 158 -22.00 22.44 6.49
C ILE A 158 -22.98 23.57 6.15
N ASP A 159 -22.61 24.47 5.25
CA ASP A 159 -23.47 25.55 4.77
C ASP A 159 -22.97 26.09 3.42
N PRO A 160 -23.57 27.14 2.82
CA PRO A 160 -23.08 27.68 1.55
C PRO A 160 -21.64 28.23 1.60
N TRP A 161 -21.10 28.58 2.76
CA TRP A 161 -19.72 29.05 2.91
C TRP A 161 -18.72 27.89 2.77
N SER A 162 -19.11 26.68 3.20
CA SER A 162 -18.27 25.49 3.21
C SER A 162 -18.29 24.69 1.89
N VAL A 163 -18.92 25.21 0.84
CA VAL A 163 -19.03 24.54 -0.46
C VAL A 163 -18.34 25.37 -1.54
N VAL A 164 -17.49 24.73 -2.35
CA VAL A 164 -16.85 25.33 -3.53
C VAL A 164 -17.36 24.63 -4.79
N THR A 165 -17.69 25.42 -5.82
CA THR A 165 -18.26 24.93 -7.09
C THR A 165 -17.97 25.93 -8.21
N ALA A 166 -17.76 25.43 -9.44
CA ALA A 166 -17.71 26.24 -10.65
C ALA A 166 -19.10 26.40 -11.29
N LEU A 167 -20.11 25.69 -10.76
CA LEU A 167 -21.45 25.53 -11.35
C LEU A 167 -21.37 25.03 -12.80
N SER A 168 -20.53 24.02 -13.02
CA SER A 168 -20.34 23.40 -14.34
C SER A 168 -21.59 22.64 -14.81
N GLU A 169 -21.59 22.15 -16.05
CA GLU A 169 -22.66 21.28 -16.55
C GLU A 169 -22.61 19.86 -15.95
N GLU A 170 -21.52 19.54 -15.26
CA GLU A 170 -21.34 18.31 -14.49
C GLU A 170 -21.35 18.57 -12.98
N PRO A 171 -21.69 17.57 -12.15
CA PRO A 171 -21.67 17.71 -10.69
C PRO A 171 -20.25 18.01 -10.20
N ASP A 172 -20.04 19.14 -9.52
CA ASP A 172 -18.72 19.67 -9.12
C ASP A 172 -18.65 20.21 -7.67
N PHE A 173 -19.71 20.03 -6.86
CA PHE A 173 -19.73 20.48 -5.46
C PHE A 173 -18.66 19.76 -4.64
N ARG A 174 -17.85 20.55 -3.93
CA ARG A 174 -16.80 20.09 -3.02
C ARG A 174 -16.88 20.77 -1.66
N LEU A 175 -16.62 20.00 -0.60
CA LEU A 175 -16.62 20.49 0.77
C LEU A 175 -15.26 21.09 1.18
N THR A 176 -15.32 22.14 2.00
CA THR A 176 -14.21 22.75 2.72
C THR A 176 -14.68 23.14 4.13
N GLY A 177 -13.84 23.79 4.92
CA GLY A 177 -14.27 24.35 6.21
C GLY A 177 -14.16 23.38 7.38
N PHE A 178 -13.05 22.65 7.46
CA PHE A 178 -12.82 21.58 8.43
C PHE A 178 -12.27 22.07 9.78
N GLU A 179 -12.10 23.38 9.98
CA GLU A 179 -11.58 23.96 11.23
C GLU A 179 -12.34 23.58 12.50
N TRP A 180 -13.63 23.26 12.37
CA TRP A 180 -14.49 22.87 13.48
C TRP A 180 -14.80 21.38 13.50
N SER A 181 -14.25 20.62 12.55
CA SER A 181 -14.48 19.18 12.49
C SER A 181 -13.93 18.50 13.74
N MET A 182 -14.63 17.48 14.20
CA MET A 182 -14.33 16.82 15.48
C MET A 182 -14.52 15.33 15.37
N ARG A 183 -13.56 14.57 15.89
CA ARG A 183 -13.67 13.11 15.98
C ARG A 183 -14.33 12.73 17.31
N ILE A 184 -15.31 11.85 17.25
CA ILE A 184 -15.98 11.31 18.43
C ILE A 184 -15.17 10.10 18.90
N VAL A 185 -14.36 10.29 19.95
CA VAL A 185 -13.64 9.22 20.68
C VAL A 185 -14.07 9.30 22.14
N ALA A 186 -14.12 8.16 22.84
CA ALA A 186 -14.36 8.13 24.28
C ALA A 186 -13.20 8.88 24.97
N ILE A 187 -13.44 10.12 25.35
CA ILE A 187 -12.56 10.89 26.22
C ILE A 187 -13.11 10.65 27.63
N ASP A 188 -12.35 9.95 28.47
CA ASP A 188 -12.52 10.14 29.90
C ASP A 188 -12.34 11.62 30.16
N ALA A 189 -13.36 12.23 30.75
CA ALA A 189 -13.41 13.64 31.07
C ALA A 189 -12.29 13.97 32.07
N SER A 190 -11.05 14.09 31.57
CA SER A 190 -9.98 14.72 32.31
C SER A 190 -10.41 16.17 32.53
N ASP A 191 -10.26 16.63 33.77
CA ASP A 191 -10.54 17.98 34.25
C ASP A 191 -9.59 19.02 33.61
N GLY A 192 -9.56 19.07 32.28
CA GLY A 192 -8.98 20.17 31.53
C GLY A 192 -9.77 21.44 31.84
N LYS A 193 -9.06 22.49 32.29
CA LYS A 193 -9.64 23.79 32.65
C LYS A 193 -10.68 24.22 31.59
N LYS A 194 -11.95 24.27 32.00
CA LYS A 194 -13.07 24.73 31.17
C LYS A 194 -12.85 26.17 30.70
N GLY A 195 -12.17 26.33 29.58
CA GLY A 195 -12.21 27.57 28.80
C GLY A 195 -13.64 27.79 28.31
N LYS A 196 -14.16 29.02 28.40
CA LYS A 196 -15.47 29.36 27.86
C LYS A 196 -15.47 29.11 26.35
N ALA A 197 -16.21 28.10 25.89
CA ALA A 197 -16.37 27.84 24.47
C ALA A 197 -16.98 29.07 23.76
N PRO A 198 -16.50 29.44 22.55
CA PRO A 198 -16.98 30.61 21.81
C PRO A 198 -18.40 30.47 21.22
N ARG A 199 -19.06 29.31 21.39
CA ARG A 199 -20.46 29.08 21.01
C ARG A 199 -21.28 28.72 22.25
N GLU A 200 -22.56 29.10 22.28
CA GLU A 200 -23.55 28.55 23.22
C GLU A 200 -23.44 27.02 23.25
N GLU A 201 -23.62 26.40 24.43
CA GLU A 201 -23.61 24.95 24.62
C GLU A 201 -24.64 24.27 23.70
N ARG A 202 -24.23 23.96 22.47
CA ARG A 202 -24.99 23.20 21.49
C ARG A 202 -24.40 21.80 21.43
N THR A 203 -25.24 20.80 21.58
CA THR A 203 -24.88 19.40 21.37
C THR A 203 -24.71 19.16 19.86
N PHE A 204 -23.60 18.55 19.46
CA PHE A 204 -23.33 18.16 18.07
C PHE A 204 -23.33 16.63 17.95
N SER A 205 -23.78 16.11 16.81
CA SER A 205 -23.80 14.68 16.51
C SER A 205 -23.84 14.45 15.00
N PHE A 206 -23.65 13.21 14.54
CA PHE A 206 -23.80 12.85 13.12
C PHE A 206 -25.14 13.32 12.53
N ALA A 207 -26.23 13.22 13.30
CA ALA A 207 -27.53 13.71 12.88
C ALA A 207 -27.54 15.22 12.59
N HIS A 208 -26.74 16.02 13.31
CA HIS A 208 -26.68 17.47 13.09
C HIS A 208 -26.06 17.82 11.73
N ASP A 209 -25.01 17.12 11.29
CA ASP A 209 -24.44 17.33 9.95
C ASP A 209 -25.47 17.04 8.85
N TRP A 210 -26.32 16.02 9.05
CA TRP A 210 -27.43 15.73 8.12
C TRP A 210 -28.51 16.82 8.12
N ARG A 211 -28.81 17.43 9.29
CA ARG A 211 -29.71 18.60 9.35
C ARG A 211 -29.13 19.80 8.60
N ASP A 212 -27.84 20.06 8.79
CA ASP A 212 -27.13 21.15 8.13
C ASP A 212 -27.11 20.94 6.60
N LEU A 213 -26.87 19.72 6.14
CA LEU A 213 -26.98 19.36 4.72
C LEU A 213 -28.41 19.53 4.18
N ALA A 214 -29.45 19.18 4.96
CA ALA A 214 -30.83 19.39 4.56
C ALA A 214 -31.18 20.88 4.43
N HIS A 215 -30.67 21.72 5.34
CA HIS A 215 -30.82 23.17 5.25
C HIS A 215 -30.10 23.73 4.01
N LEU A 216 -28.88 23.29 3.74
CA LEU A 216 -28.13 23.66 2.53
C LEU A 216 -28.88 23.25 1.26
N ALA A 217 -29.37 22.00 1.20
CA ALA A 217 -30.15 21.49 0.08
C ALA A 217 -31.41 22.32 -0.16
N ALA A 218 -32.15 22.68 0.89
CA ALA A 218 -33.33 23.52 0.78
C ALA A 218 -33.01 24.91 0.19
N VAL A 219 -31.89 25.52 0.58
CA VAL A 219 -31.42 26.81 0.02
C VAL A 219 -31.06 26.69 -1.46
N VAL A 220 -30.32 25.64 -1.84
CA VAL A 220 -29.86 25.41 -3.22
C VAL A 220 -31.02 25.06 -4.16
N LEU A 221 -32.01 24.30 -3.67
CA LEU A 221 -33.17 23.83 -4.43
C LEU A 221 -34.36 24.80 -4.43
N ASP A 222 -34.21 25.98 -3.82
CA ASP A 222 -35.26 27.01 -3.68
C ASP A 222 -36.52 26.52 -2.93
N ILE A 223 -36.33 25.72 -1.86
CA ILE A 223 -37.40 25.16 -1.02
C ILE A 223 -37.55 26.01 0.26
N PRO A 224 -38.76 26.50 0.58
CA PRO A 224 -38.97 27.36 1.74
C PRO A 224 -38.88 26.59 3.06
N LEU A 225 -37.97 26.99 3.95
CA LEU A 225 -37.71 26.31 5.24
C LEU A 225 -38.92 26.32 6.21
N GLY A 226 -39.71 27.39 6.22
CA GLY A 226 -40.89 27.49 7.09
C GLY A 226 -41.90 26.36 6.85
N PRO A 227 -42.46 26.25 5.63
CA PRO A 227 -43.35 25.15 5.25
C PRO A 227 -42.71 23.76 5.36
N LEU A 228 -41.40 23.64 5.09
CA LEU A 228 -40.67 22.38 5.22
C LEU A 228 -40.70 21.85 6.67
N ASN A 229 -40.51 22.75 7.64
CA ASN A 229 -40.46 22.43 9.07
C ASN A 229 -41.85 22.22 9.71
N ASP A 230 -42.94 22.58 9.03
CA ASP A 230 -44.29 22.42 9.56
C ASP A 230 -44.90 21.07 9.16
N LEU A 231 -44.90 20.11 10.09
CA LEU A 231 -45.48 18.77 9.89
C LEU A 231 -47.00 18.76 9.62
N ARG A 232 -47.70 19.87 9.89
CA ARG A 232 -49.13 20.00 9.54
C ARG A 232 -49.34 20.16 8.04
N ILE A 233 -48.30 20.57 7.29
CA ILE A 233 -48.33 20.66 5.84
C ILE A 233 -47.90 19.32 5.25
N VAL A 234 -48.78 18.70 4.47
CA VAL A 234 -48.48 17.44 3.76
C VAL A 234 -47.32 17.65 2.79
N ALA A 235 -46.43 16.66 2.64
CA ALA A 235 -45.21 16.78 1.85
C ALA A 235 -45.43 17.32 0.41
N SER A 236 -46.53 16.93 -0.25
CA SER A 236 -46.91 17.41 -1.59
C SER A 236 -47.36 18.87 -1.65
N ARG A 237 -47.56 19.54 -0.51
CA ARG A 237 -48.02 20.93 -0.40
C ARG A 237 -46.97 21.88 0.16
N VAL A 238 -45.75 21.39 0.43
CA VAL A 238 -44.65 22.23 0.92
C VAL A 238 -44.21 23.23 -0.14
N ALA A 239 -44.17 22.82 -1.41
CA ALA A 239 -44.01 23.69 -2.57
C ALA A 239 -44.57 22.99 -3.82
N GLU A 240 -45.32 23.71 -4.66
CA GLU A 240 -46.03 23.13 -5.83
C GLU A 240 -45.10 22.47 -6.86
N HIS A 241 -43.83 22.87 -6.91
CA HIS A 241 -42.83 22.41 -7.88
C HIS A 241 -41.88 21.34 -7.32
N VAL A 242 -42.14 20.82 -6.12
CA VAL A 242 -41.27 19.87 -5.42
C VAL A 242 -42.00 18.55 -5.20
N PRO A 243 -41.52 17.43 -5.76
CA PRO A 243 -42.05 16.11 -5.50
C PRO A 243 -42.07 15.76 -4.00
N ALA A 244 -43.10 15.03 -3.56
CA ALA A 244 -43.22 14.63 -2.16
C ALA A 244 -42.03 13.78 -1.68
N ALA A 245 -41.38 13.02 -2.57
CA ALA A 245 -40.21 12.21 -2.24
C ALA A 245 -39.02 13.06 -1.75
N GLU A 246 -38.77 14.21 -2.39
CA GLU A 246 -37.72 15.16 -2.00
C GLU A 246 -38.00 15.76 -0.61
N VAL A 247 -39.23 16.21 -0.38
CA VAL A 247 -39.65 16.81 0.90
C VAL A 247 -39.55 15.81 2.05
N ARG A 248 -39.95 14.55 1.83
CA ARG A 248 -39.86 13.49 2.86
C ARG A 248 -38.40 13.18 3.21
N LEU A 249 -37.51 13.15 2.22
CA LEU A 249 -36.08 12.97 2.49
C LEU A 249 -35.53 14.12 3.34
N LEU A 250 -35.82 15.38 2.97
CA LEU A 250 -35.36 16.54 3.74
C LEU A 250 -35.93 16.54 5.17
N ARG A 251 -37.20 16.18 5.36
CA ARG A 251 -37.80 16.05 6.70
C ARG A 251 -37.18 14.93 7.53
N ALA A 252 -36.84 13.80 6.91
CA ALA A 252 -36.11 12.72 7.58
C ALA A 252 -34.72 13.19 8.03
N MET A 253 -33.97 13.88 7.17
CA MET A 253 -32.66 14.44 7.51
C MET A 253 -32.74 15.50 8.62
N LEU A 254 -33.82 16.29 8.67
CA LEU A 254 -34.10 17.25 9.75
C LEU A 254 -34.47 16.58 11.08
N GLY A 255 -34.77 15.27 11.08
CA GLY A 255 -35.27 14.52 12.23
C GLY A 255 -36.74 14.80 12.56
N LEU A 256 -37.51 15.28 11.58
CA LEU A 256 -38.95 15.55 11.71
C LEU A 256 -39.81 14.33 11.37
N GLU A 257 -39.32 13.44 10.52
CA GLU A 257 -39.92 12.13 10.21
C GLU A 257 -39.07 11.01 10.82
N TYR A 258 -39.70 10.02 11.46
CA TYR A 258 -39.00 8.87 12.02
C TYR A 258 -38.52 7.94 10.91
N VAL A 259 -37.23 7.59 10.97
CA VAL A 259 -36.61 6.58 10.12
C VAL A 259 -35.83 5.64 11.04
N GLU A 260 -36.01 4.33 10.84
CA GLU A 260 -35.40 3.29 11.69
C GLU A 260 -33.87 3.35 11.69
N ARG A 261 -33.26 3.76 10.57
CA ARG A 261 -31.82 3.97 10.42
C ARG A 261 -31.53 5.08 9.41
N LEU A 262 -31.13 6.24 9.91
CA LEU A 262 -30.68 7.37 9.09
C LEU A 262 -29.14 7.36 9.03
N ASP A 263 -28.58 6.77 7.97
CA ASP A 263 -27.15 6.80 7.65
C ASP A 263 -26.91 7.33 6.23
N GLY A 264 -25.66 7.62 5.88
CA GLY A 264 -25.35 8.18 4.58
C GLY A 264 -25.67 7.23 3.42
N ASN A 265 -25.61 5.91 3.62
CA ASN A 265 -26.07 4.95 2.60
C ASN A 265 -27.56 5.12 2.31
N TYR A 266 -28.40 5.25 3.35
CA TYR A 266 -29.80 5.57 3.18
C TYR A 266 -30.00 6.91 2.47
N ILE A 267 -29.31 7.97 2.90
CA ILE A 267 -29.46 9.31 2.31
C ILE A 267 -29.00 9.31 0.84
N ALA A 268 -27.81 8.79 0.55
CA ALA A 268 -27.23 8.73 -0.79
C ALA A 268 -28.10 7.91 -1.75
N SER A 269 -28.58 6.73 -1.33
CA SER A 269 -29.48 5.91 -2.16
C SER A 269 -30.82 6.62 -2.44
N ARG A 270 -31.37 7.34 -1.47
CA ARG A 270 -32.60 8.14 -1.66
C ARG A 270 -32.38 9.35 -2.56
N ILE A 271 -31.23 10.02 -2.47
CA ILE A 271 -30.86 11.09 -3.41
C ILE A 271 -30.67 10.50 -4.81
N GLN A 272 -29.98 9.37 -4.95
CA GLN A 272 -29.78 8.71 -6.25
C GLN A 272 -31.11 8.34 -6.90
N ALA A 273 -32.06 7.79 -6.14
CA ALA A 273 -33.41 7.52 -6.62
C ALA A 273 -34.12 8.80 -7.11
N ILE A 274 -33.98 9.92 -6.40
CA ILE A 274 -34.51 11.23 -6.85
C ILE A 274 -33.83 11.67 -8.15
N VAL A 275 -32.51 11.51 -8.27
CA VAL A 275 -31.75 11.84 -9.48
C VAL A 275 -32.23 10.99 -10.65
N ASP A 276 -32.44 9.68 -10.44
CA ASP A 276 -32.89 8.73 -11.46
C ASP A 276 -34.35 8.98 -11.86
N ASP A 277 -35.23 9.30 -10.91
CA ASP A 277 -36.64 9.66 -11.18
C ASP A 277 -36.73 10.95 -12.00
N ILE A 278 -35.95 11.99 -11.63
CA ILE A 278 -35.88 13.22 -12.42
C ILE A 278 -35.23 12.92 -13.78
N ALA A 279 -34.21 12.05 -13.84
CA ALA A 279 -33.60 11.63 -15.10
C ALA A 279 -34.58 10.88 -15.99
N ALA A 280 -35.49 10.07 -15.43
CA ALA A 280 -36.54 9.37 -16.15
C ALA A 280 -37.66 10.32 -16.60
N GLU A 281 -38.01 11.34 -15.79
CA GLU A 281 -38.94 12.40 -16.19
C GLU A 281 -38.35 13.25 -17.33
N VAL A 282 -37.06 13.58 -17.20
CA VAL A 282 -36.25 14.26 -18.19
C VAL A 282 -36.16 13.40 -19.45
N ALA A 283 -35.78 12.12 -19.39
CA ALA A 283 -35.72 11.19 -20.51
C ALA A 283 -37.08 10.91 -21.16
N GLY A 284 -38.16 10.85 -20.36
CA GLY A 284 -39.54 10.77 -20.83
C GLY A 284 -40.03 12.06 -21.49
N LYS A 285 -39.30 13.17 -21.33
CA LYS A 285 -39.52 14.47 -21.98
C LYS A 285 -38.40 14.88 -22.96
N ASP A 286 -37.25 14.21 -22.97
CA ASP A 286 -36.01 14.73 -23.58
C ASP A 286 -35.88 14.26 -25.02
N ALA A 287 -35.61 15.25 -25.84
CA ALA A 287 -35.49 15.14 -27.26
C ALA A 287 -34.19 14.44 -27.69
N ALA A 288 -34.33 13.65 -28.75
CA ALA A 288 -33.28 12.89 -29.40
C ALA A 288 -32.11 13.74 -29.95
N LEU A 289 -30.92 13.14 -29.99
CA LEU A 289 -29.78 13.57 -30.81
C LEU A 289 -30.23 13.56 -32.28
N CYS A 290 -30.31 14.73 -32.90
CA CYS A 290 -30.73 14.83 -34.29
C CYS A 290 -29.54 14.64 -35.24
N LEU A 291 -29.63 13.64 -36.13
CA LEU A 291 -28.70 13.44 -37.23
C LEU A 291 -29.42 13.74 -38.56
N ALA A 292 -29.04 14.85 -39.16
CA ALA A 292 -29.53 15.25 -40.48
C ALA A 292 -28.76 14.52 -41.58
N VAL A 293 -29.49 13.88 -42.49
CA VAL A 293 -28.91 13.19 -43.66
C VAL A 293 -29.40 13.80 -44.96
N ARG A 294 -28.55 13.79 -45.98
CA ARG A 294 -28.94 14.16 -47.35
C ARG A 294 -29.24 12.91 -48.15
N LEU A 295 -30.49 12.74 -48.57
CA LEU A 295 -30.96 11.62 -49.38
C LEU A 295 -31.58 12.15 -50.68
N GLY A 296 -31.60 11.31 -51.71
CA GLY A 296 -32.17 11.62 -53.03
C GLY A 296 -31.13 11.77 -54.14
N SER A 297 -31.58 12.24 -55.30
CA SER A 297 -30.75 12.32 -56.52
C SER A 297 -29.52 13.23 -56.34
N GLY A 298 -28.34 12.68 -56.66
CA GLY A 298 -27.05 13.35 -56.48
C GLY A 298 -26.46 13.30 -55.05
N SER A 299 -27.06 12.53 -54.13
CA SER A 299 -26.46 12.25 -52.82
C SER A 299 -25.50 11.06 -52.87
N THR A 300 -24.25 11.28 -52.45
CA THR A 300 -23.25 10.21 -52.31
C THR A 300 -23.65 9.17 -51.26
N LEU A 301 -24.43 9.57 -50.25
CA LEU A 301 -24.96 8.66 -49.24
C LEU A 301 -26.01 7.71 -49.85
N SER A 302 -26.91 8.22 -50.68
CA SER A 302 -27.94 7.40 -51.36
C SER A 302 -27.33 6.40 -52.35
N GLU A 303 -26.27 6.79 -53.06
CA GLU A 303 -25.53 5.86 -53.93
C GLU A 303 -24.82 4.76 -53.13
N ALA A 304 -24.25 5.11 -51.98
CA ALA A 304 -23.59 4.15 -51.11
C ALA A 304 -24.58 3.18 -50.44
N ILE A 305 -25.74 3.66 -49.99
CA ILE A 305 -26.82 2.80 -49.46
C ILE A 305 -27.29 1.84 -50.56
N ARG A 306 -27.55 2.33 -51.77
CA ARG A 306 -27.94 1.48 -52.91
C ARG A 306 -26.90 0.41 -53.21
N LYS A 307 -25.60 0.74 -53.12
CA LYS A 307 -24.52 -0.24 -53.32
C LYS A 307 -24.45 -1.26 -52.18
N ALA A 308 -24.56 -0.81 -50.92
CA ALA A 308 -24.53 -1.68 -49.74
C ALA A 308 -25.75 -2.60 -49.64
N SER A 309 -26.90 -2.17 -50.16
CA SER A 309 -28.12 -2.97 -50.27
C SER A 309 -28.18 -3.83 -51.55
N ASN A 310 -27.05 -4.08 -52.24
CA ASN A 310 -27.00 -4.82 -53.51
C ASN A 310 -27.97 -4.33 -54.60
N SER A 311 -28.22 -3.01 -54.66
CA SER A 311 -29.18 -2.34 -55.56
C SER A 311 -30.67 -2.63 -55.31
N GLU A 312 -31.04 -3.18 -54.15
CA GLU A 312 -32.45 -3.39 -53.78
C GLU A 312 -33.19 -2.10 -53.37
N ILE A 313 -32.48 -1.12 -52.79
CA ILE A 313 -33.05 0.16 -52.35
C ILE A 313 -32.75 1.24 -53.39
N GLU A 314 -33.79 1.80 -54.00
CA GLU A 314 -33.64 2.83 -55.03
C GLU A 314 -33.38 4.23 -54.45
N ILE A 315 -32.61 5.05 -55.18
CA ILE A 315 -32.18 6.41 -54.75
C ILE A 315 -33.37 7.34 -54.44
N ALA A 316 -34.52 7.11 -55.08
CA ALA A 316 -35.72 7.91 -54.87
C ALA A 316 -36.57 7.42 -53.67
N ASP A 317 -36.32 6.23 -53.12
CA ASP A 317 -37.07 5.69 -51.98
C ASP A 317 -36.39 6.04 -50.66
N ASP A 318 -36.65 7.27 -50.20
CA ASP A 318 -36.08 7.77 -48.97
C ASP A 318 -36.57 7.01 -47.72
N ILE A 319 -37.74 6.35 -47.77
CA ILE A 319 -38.31 5.66 -46.61
C ILE A 319 -37.50 4.39 -46.35
N GLN A 320 -37.21 3.62 -47.40
CA GLN A 320 -36.35 2.45 -47.27
C GLN A 320 -34.90 2.81 -46.96
N GLN A 321 -34.39 3.92 -47.50
CA GLN A 321 -33.05 4.40 -47.17
C GLN A 321 -32.91 4.79 -45.68
N LEU A 322 -33.90 5.48 -45.11
CA LEU A 322 -33.90 5.80 -43.67
C LEU A 322 -34.03 4.56 -42.78
N ARG A 323 -34.76 3.54 -43.24
CA ARG A 323 -34.86 2.26 -42.54
C ARG A 323 -33.52 1.53 -42.55
N PHE A 324 -32.86 1.46 -43.71
CA PHE A 324 -31.52 0.88 -43.83
C PHE A 324 -30.52 1.57 -42.88
N LEU A 325 -30.51 2.90 -42.82
CA LEU A 325 -29.66 3.67 -41.91
C LEU A 325 -29.87 3.28 -40.44
N ARG A 326 -31.12 3.03 -40.01
CA ARG A 326 -31.42 2.59 -38.64
C ARG A 326 -30.94 1.18 -38.37
N ASP A 327 -31.19 0.28 -39.31
CA ASP A 327 -30.82 -1.14 -39.17
C ASP A 327 -29.28 -1.29 -39.17
N ASP A 328 -28.59 -0.51 -40.00
CA ASP A 328 -27.13 -0.51 -40.11
C ASP A 328 -26.42 0.01 -38.85
N LEU A 329 -27.00 1.00 -38.16
CA LEU A 329 -26.44 1.55 -36.92
C LEU A 329 -26.68 0.65 -35.70
N GLY A 330 -27.62 -0.30 -35.76
CA GLY A 330 -27.87 -1.28 -34.68
C GLY A 330 -28.44 -0.68 -33.39
N GLU A 331 -28.35 -1.42 -32.26
CA GLU A 331 -28.87 -0.97 -30.95
C GLU A 331 -27.92 -0.02 -30.20
N GLN A 332 -26.60 -0.18 -30.39
CA GLN A 332 -25.56 0.69 -29.84
C GLN A 332 -24.65 1.16 -30.96
N VAL A 333 -24.57 2.48 -31.12
CA VAL A 333 -23.80 3.14 -32.18
C VAL A 333 -22.46 3.59 -31.64
N GLN A 334 -21.37 3.23 -32.30
CA GLN A 334 -20.03 3.67 -31.92
C GLN A 334 -19.66 4.99 -32.63
N LEU A 335 -19.37 6.03 -31.85
CA LEU A 335 -18.83 7.30 -32.33
C LEU A 335 -17.31 7.29 -32.14
N ILE A 336 -16.57 7.53 -33.23
CA ILE A 336 -15.10 7.44 -33.27
C ILE A 336 -14.52 8.79 -33.72
N ALA A 337 -13.49 9.26 -33.01
CA ALA A 337 -12.66 10.39 -33.39
C ALA A 337 -11.36 9.90 -34.06
N ILE A 338 -11.04 10.45 -35.23
CA ILE A 338 -9.91 10.05 -36.08
C ILE A 338 -8.99 11.26 -36.31
N ARG A 339 -7.67 11.02 -36.30
CA ARG A 339 -6.65 12.04 -36.60
C ARG A 339 -6.62 12.36 -38.10
N ASP A 340 -6.82 13.63 -38.46
CA ASP A 340 -6.86 14.08 -39.86
C ASP A 340 -6.25 15.48 -40.06
N GLY A 341 -5.02 15.54 -40.59
CA GLY A 341 -4.44 16.78 -41.12
C GLY A 341 -4.36 17.98 -40.18
N GLY A 342 -4.30 17.75 -38.86
CA GLY A 342 -4.26 18.81 -37.83
C GLY A 342 -5.56 19.07 -37.08
N SER A 343 -6.65 18.38 -37.44
CA SER A 343 -7.94 18.42 -36.73
C SER A 343 -8.51 17.01 -36.51
N ALA A 344 -9.45 16.86 -35.58
CA ALA A 344 -10.14 15.59 -35.36
C ALA A 344 -11.34 15.48 -36.32
N ARG A 345 -11.49 14.32 -36.95
CA ARG A 345 -12.63 13.95 -37.80
C ARG A 345 -13.50 12.94 -37.05
N TYR A 346 -14.82 13.06 -37.13
CA TYR A 346 -15.75 12.20 -36.38
C TYR A 346 -16.55 11.30 -37.31
N VAL A 347 -16.72 10.04 -36.93
CA VAL A 347 -17.50 9.06 -37.69
C VAL A 347 -18.40 8.20 -36.79
N LEU A 348 -19.56 7.79 -37.30
CA LEU A 348 -20.37 6.73 -36.71
C LEU A 348 -20.12 5.42 -37.43
N LEU A 349 -19.86 4.36 -36.68
CA LEU A 349 -19.65 3.03 -37.24
C LEU A 349 -20.99 2.29 -37.34
N GLY A 350 -21.40 1.95 -38.56
CA GLY A 350 -22.48 0.99 -38.84
C GLY A 350 -21.92 -0.38 -39.22
N GLN A 351 -22.81 -1.36 -39.40
CA GLN A 351 -22.46 -2.74 -39.76
C GLN A 351 -21.91 -2.87 -41.18
N HIS A 352 -22.35 -2.00 -42.08
CA HIS A 352 -22.03 -2.00 -43.50
C HIS A 352 -21.38 -0.69 -43.96
N LEU A 353 -21.70 0.46 -43.33
CA LEU A 353 -21.18 1.77 -43.70
C LEU A 353 -20.61 2.53 -42.51
N THR A 354 -19.59 3.36 -42.76
CA THR A 354 -19.04 4.29 -41.76
C THR A 354 -19.46 5.72 -42.12
N TYR A 355 -20.26 6.37 -41.27
CA TYR A 355 -20.88 7.68 -41.56
C TYR A 355 -20.03 8.84 -41.08
N ARG A 356 -19.62 9.74 -41.98
CA ARG A 356 -18.84 10.93 -41.62
C ARG A 356 -19.73 12.03 -41.05
N LEU A 357 -19.38 12.55 -39.88
CA LEU A 357 -20.13 13.61 -39.21
C LEU A 357 -19.50 14.99 -39.41
N THR A 358 -20.36 15.98 -39.59
CA THR A 358 -20.02 17.40 -39.62
C THR A 358 -21.07 18.20 -38.86
N PRO A 359 -20.77 19.39 -38.32
CA PRO A 359 -21.78 20.23 -37.68
C PRO A 359 -22.79 20.69 -38.72
N TYR A 360 -24.08 20.59 -38.41
CA TYR A 360 -25.14 20.97 -39.33
C TYR A 360 -25.13 22.49 -39.59
N ARG A 361 -25.23 22.87 -40.87
CA ARG A 361 -25.39 24.25 -41.31
C ARG A 361 -26.72 24.40 -42.03
N ARG A 362 -27.51 25.39 -41.64
CA ARG A 362 -28.74 25.74 -42.35
C ARG A 362 -28.39 26.31 -43.74
N PRO A 363 -28.95 25.74 -44.83
CA PRO A 363 -28.79 26.29 -46.18
C PRO A 363 -29.28 27.75 -46.26
N ASN A 364 -28.50 28.63 -46.90
CA ASN A 364 -28.82 30.05 -47.14
C ASN A 364 -29.05 30.91 -45.88
N SER A 365 -28.54 30.50 -44.71
CA SER A 365 -28.55 31.30 -43.46
C SER A 365 -27.16 31.86 -43.13
N PRO A 366 -27.03 33.06 -42.53
CA PRO A 366 -25.77 33.56 -41.97
C PRO A 366 -25.35 32.86 -40.66
N ASP A 367 -26.17 31.96 -40.10
CA ASP A 367 -25.87 31.23 -38.86
C ASP A 367 -24.60 30.36 -39.00
N ALA A 368 -23.79 30.33 -37.94
CA ALA A 368 -22.64 29.42 -37.85
C ALA A 368 -23.09 27.94 -37.84
N ALA A 369 -22.24 27.05 -38.35
CA ALA A 369 -22.46 25.62 -38.21
C ALA A 369 -22.45 25.24 -36.73
N SER A 370 -23.36 24.35 -36.31
CA SER A 370 -23.57 23.99 -34.91
C SER A 370 -23.63 22.48 -34.74
N TRP A 371 -23.12 21.97 -33.62
CA TRP A 371 -23.27 20.57 -33.21
C TRP A 371 -24.59 20.29 -32.48
N GLU A 372 -25.52 21.26 -32.43
CA GLU A 372 -26.91 20.99 -32.00
C GLU A 372 -27.56 19.90 -32.88
N PHE A 373 -27.24 19.87 -34.17
CA PHE A 373 -27.56 18.79 -35.10
C PHE A 373 -26.25 18.32 -35.74
N ALA A 374 -26.05 17.01 -35.87
CA ALA A 374 -25.00 16.49 -36.73
C ALA A 374 -25.52 16.35 -38.16
N PHE A 375 -24.61 16.40 -39.13
CA PHE A 375 -24.91 16.22 -40.54
C PHE A 375 -24.00 15.18 -41.18
N SER A 376 -24.60 14.29 -41.98
CA SER A 376 -23.87 13.28 -42.77
C SER A 376 -24.38 13.22 -44.21
N GLU A 377 -23.44 13.29 -45.15
CA GLU A 377 -23.64 13.13 -46.60
C GLU A 377 -22.62 12.16 -47.23
N ARG A 378 -21.55 11.84 -46.50
CA ARG A 378 -20.44 11.01 -46.97
C ARG A 378 -20.25 9.81 -46.06
N VAL A 379 -19.91 8.69 -46.68
CA VAL A 379 -19.59 7.44 -45.99
C VAL A 379 -18.24 6.91 -46.45
N ASP A 380 -17.57 6.21 -45.55
CA ASP A 380 -16.42 5.38 -45.84
C ASP A 380 -16.86 3.91 -45.93
N LEU A 381 -16.26 3.18 -46.88
CA LEU A 381 -16.56 1.76 -47.11
C LEU A 381 -15.82 0.85 -46.11
N ASP A 382 -14.70 1.32 -45.58
CA ASP A 382 -13.88 0.59 -44.61
C ASP A 382 -13.86 1.33 -43.26
N PRO A 383 -13.85 0.60 -42.13
CA PRO A 383 -13.67 1.21 -40.82
C PRO A 383 -12.30 1.88 -40.71
N PRO A 384 -12.15 2.93 -39.89
CA PRO A 384 -10.88 3.61 -39.72
C PRO A 384 -9.80 2.66 -39.16
N PRO A 385 -8.56 2.69 -39.67
CA PRO A 385 -7.48 1.89 -39.13
C PRO A 385 -7.19 2.31 -37.69
N LYS A 386 -6.98 1.32 -36.80
CA LYS A 386 -6.80 1.54 -35.36
C LYS A 386 -5.72 2.58 -35.01
N SER A 387 -4.68 2.70 -35.84
CA SER A 387 -3.57 3.65 -35.66
C SER A 387 -3.97 5.13 -35.79
N LEU A 388 -5.11 5.44 -36.39
CA LEU A 388 -5.60 6.81 -36.57
C LEU A 388 -6.69 7.19 -35.56
N ILE A 389 -7.20 6.23 -34.78
CA ILE A 389 -8.25 6.47 -33.78
C ILE A 389 -7.65 7.25 -32.60
N ILE A 390 -8.25 8.39 -32.29
CA ILE A 390 -7.88 9.23 -31.14
C ILE A 390 -8.73 8.85 -29.93
N GLY A 391 -10.00 8.50 -30.12
CA GLY A 391 -10.86 7.98 -29.05
C GLY A 391 -12.26 7.60 -29.54
N GLU A 392 -13.02 6.94 -28.69
CA GLU A 392 -14.32 6.36 -29.03
C GLU A 392 -15.32 6.47 -27.88
N THR A 393 -16.61 6.49 -28.20
CA THR A 393 -17.70 6.45 -27.22
C THR A 393 -18.93 5.77 -27.82
N LEU A 394 -19.80 5.24 -26.97
CA LEU A 394 -21.03 4.56 -27.38
C LEU A 394 -22.25 5.48 -27.21
N ILE A 395 -23.13 5.45 -28.20
CA ILE A 395 -24.40 6.17 -28.23
C ILE A 395 -25.53 5.14 -28.31
N ASN A 396 -26.56 5.29 -27.46
CA ASN A 396 -27.76 4.47 -27.57
C ASN A 396 -28.52 4.86 -28.85
N ALA A 397 -28.78 3.90 -29.74
CA ALA A 397 -29.46 4.16 -31.00
C ALA A 397 -30.89 4.71 -30.81
N ALA A 398 -31.57 4.35 -29.72
CA ALA A 398 -32.89 4.87 -29.38
C ALA A 398 -32.88 6.39 -29.08
N ALA A 399 -31.71 6.97 -28.81
CA ALA A 399 -31.54 8.40 -28.61
C ALA A 399 -31.27 9.16 -29.92
N LEU A 400 -31.11 8.48 -31.06
CA LEU A 400 -30.83 9.11 -32.37
C LEU A 400 -32.11 9.30 -33.19
N ASP A 401 -32.42 10.57 -33.53
CA ASP A 401 -33.47 10.92 -34.47
C ASP A 401 -32.87 11.27 -35.84
N LEU A 402 -33.06 10.37 -36.80
CA LEU A 402 -32.62 10.52 -38.18
C LEU A 402 -33.64 11.35 -38.97
N VAL A 403 -33.21 12.50 -39.46
CA VAL A 403 -34.07 13.43 -40.22
C VAL A 403 -33.46 13.75 -41.57
N LYS A 404 -34.31 13.96 -42.59
CA LYS A 404 -33.81 14.42 -43.90
C LYS A 404 -33.44 15.90 -43.82
N THR A 405 -32.59 16.34 -44.74
CA THR A 405 -32.14 17.73 -44.82
C THR A 405 -33.32 18.72 -44.94
N GLY A 406 -34.39 18.36 -45.67
CA GLY A 406 -35.61 19.19 -45.80
C GLY A 406 -36.41 19.29 -44.49
N ASP A 407 -36.52 18.21 -43.74
CA ASP A 407 -37.23 18.17 -42.45
C ASP A 407 -36.41 18.84 -41.34
N ALA A 408 -35.08 18.69 -41.39
CA ALA A 408 -34.14 19.39 -40.54
C ALA A 408 -34.28 20.91 -40.70
N LEU A 409 -34.41 21.42 -41.93
CA LEU A 409 -34.59 22.85 -42.20
C LEU A 409 -35.81 23.44 -41.48
N GLN A 410 -36.92 22.71 -41.44
CA GLN A 410 -38.17 23.14 -40.81
C GLN A 410 -38.19 22.94 -39.29
N SER A 411 -37.57 21.87 -38.79
CA SER A 411 -37.59 21.48 -37.37
C SER A 411 -36.50 22.15 -36.53
N PHE A 412 -35.34 22.48 -37.12
CA PHE A 412 -34.20 23.09 -36.44
C PHE A 412 -34.54 24.35 -35.61
N PRO A 413 -35.29 25.37 -36.10
CA PRO A 413 -35.57 26.55 -35.29
C PRO A 413 -36.54 26.29 -34.13
N ARG A 414 -37.34 25.22 -34.19
CA ARG A 414 -38.31 24.85 -33.14
C ARG A 414 -37.68 23.97 -32.05
N ARG A 415 -36.68 23.17 -32.42
CA ARG A 415 -35.97 22.20 -31.58
C ARG A 415 -34.66 22.74 -31.00
N ARG A 416 -34.18 23.90 -31.44
CA ARG A 416 -32.99 24.59 -30.91
C ARG A 416 -33.04 24.74 -29.40
N GLY A 417 -31.95 24.39 -28.70
CA GLY A 417 -31.88 24.37 -27.23
C GLY A 417 -32.80 23.36 -26.53
N LYS A 418 -33.50 22.49 -27.26
CA LYS A 418 -34.39 21.44 -26.73
C LYS A 418 -33.89 20.02 -27.02
N VAL A 419 -32.94 19.86 -27.95
CA VAL A 419 -32.27 18.59 -28.32
C VAL A 419 -30.90 18.47 -27.66
N GLN A 420 -30.41 17.23 -27.52
CA GLN A 420 -29.06 16.95 -27.05
C GLN A 420 -28.00 17.44 -28.05
N HIS A 421 -26.87 17.92 -27.54
CA HIS A 421 -25.78 18.47 -28.35
C HIS A 421 -24.75 17.38 -28.68
N TRP A 422 -24.32 17.28 -29.93
CA TRP A 422 -23.33 16.28 -30.34
C TRP A 422 -21.94 16.55 -29.75
N GLU A 423 -21.66 17.79 -29.36
CA GLU A 423 -20.39 18.20 -28.77
C GLU A 423 -20.12 17.52 -27.42
N ASP A 424 -21.17 17.16 -26.67
CA ASP A 424 -21.07 16.43 -25.38
C ASP A 424 -20.56 14.99 -25.56
N TYR A 425 -20.86 14.37 -26.70
CA TYR A 425 -20.39 13.04 -27.04
C TYR A 425 -19.01 13.09 -27.72
N ILE A 426 -18.79 14.13 -28.53
CA ILE A 426 -17.50 14.40 -29.15
C ILE A 426 -16.42 14.70 -28.09
N SER A 427 -16.70 15.51 -27.07
CA SER A 427 -15.74 15.82 -26.00
C SER A 427 -15.30 14.57 -25.23
N ARG A 428 -16.23 13.64 -24.95
CA ARG A 428 -15.94 12.35 -24.30
C ARG A 428 -14.97 11.48 -25.10
N THR A 429 -15.01 11.54 -26.44
CA THR A 429 -14.01 10.84 -27.27
C THR A 429 -12.60 11.43 -27.10
N VAL A 430 -12.49 12.73 -26.78
CA VAL A 430 -11.20 13.43 -26.57
C VAL A 430 -10.68 13.24 -25.14
N GLU A 431 -11.56 13.17 -24.13
CA GLU A 431 -11.18 12.91 -22.73
C GLU A 431 -10.61 11.50 -22.51
N HIS A 432 -11.17 10.49 -23.20
CA HIS A 432 -10.62 9.11 -23.17
C HIS A 432 -9.25 9.01 -23.87
N ALA A 433 -8.96 9.90 -24.83
CA ALA A 433 -7.66 9.97 -25.51
C ALA A 433 -6.54 10.53 -24.62
N ALA A 434 -6.89 11.32 -23.59
CA ALA A 434 -5.94 12.00 -22.71
C ALA A 434 -5.42 11.12 -21.55
N GLN A 435 -5.96 9.92 -21.36
CA GLN A 435 -5.62 9.01 -20.25
C GLN A 435 -4.52 8.00 -20.59
N LYS A 436 -3.31 8.49 -20.87
CA LYS A 436 -2.09 7.79 -20.43
C LYS A 436 -1.33 8.71 -19.49
N SER A 437 -1.90 8.94 -18.31
CA SER A 437 -1.19 9.66 -17.24
C SER A 437 -0.10 8.75 -16.67
N ASP A 438 1.06 9.31 -16.27
CA ASP A 438 2.14 8.55 -15.62
C ASP A 438 1.63 7.78 -14.37
N VAL A 439 0.56 8.29 -13.74
CA VAL A 439 -0.23 7.66 -12.68
C VAL A 439 -0.82 6.32 -13.11
N GLY A 440 -1.38 6.23 -14.33
CA GLY A 440 -1.90 4.97 -14.88
C GLY A 440 -0.79 3.95 -15.14
N ARG A 441 0.37 4.40 -15.68
CA ARG A 441 1.54 3.52 -15.86
C ARG A 441 2.06 3.00 -14.52
N MET A 442 2.04 3.84 -13.47
CA MET A 442 2.46 3.42 -12.14
C MET A 442 1.55 2.33 -11.57
N HIS A 443 0.24 2.44 -11.74
CA HIS A 443 -0.71 1.38 -11.37
C HIS A 443 -0.43 0.07 -12.16
N GLN A 444 -0.20 0.17 -13.48
CA GLN A 444 0.21 -0.95 -14.32
C GLN A 444 1.50 -1.63 -13.84
N ALA A 445 2.45 -0.87 -13.29
CA ALA A 445 3.70 -1.41 -12.77
C ALA A 445 3.49 -2.26 -11.50
N PHE A 446 2.62 -1.83 -10.59
CA PHE A 446 2.21 -2.65 -9.44
C PHE A 446 1.47 -3.92 -9.87
N ALA A 447 0.55 -3.80 -10.84
CA ALA A 447 -0.15 -4.92 -11.45
C ALA A 447 0.83 -5.94 -12.04
N LEU A 448 1.82 -5.46 -12.80
CA LEU A 448 2.84 -6.30 -13.41
C LEU A 448 3.64 -7.09 -12.35
N LEU A 449 4.11 -6.44 -11.28
CA LEU A 449 4.84 -7.13 -10.21
C LEU A 449 4.01 -8.26 -9.59
N LEU A 450 2.73 -8.02 -9.32
CA LEU A 450 1.83 -9.02 -8.76
C LEU A 450 1.63 -10.21 -9.73
N ILE A 451 1.46 -9.94 -11.02
CA ILE A 451 1.36 -10.99 -12.05
C ILE A 451 2.64 -11.83 -12.10
N LEU A 452 3.82 -11.20 -12.06
CA LEU A 452 5.09 -11.92 -12.09
C LEU A 452 5.26 -12.84 -10.87
N GLU A 453 4.89 -12.37 -9.67
CA GLU A 453 4.90 -13.22 -8.48
C GLU A 453 3.90 -14.38 -8.57
N MET A 454 2.69 -14.13 -9.08
CA MET A 454 1.72 -15.19 -9.36
C MET A 454 2.24 -16.18 -10.40
N ALA A 455 3.01 -15.74 -11.39
CA ALA A 455 3.63 -16.60 -12.38
C ALA A 455 4.70 -17.52 -11.76
N TYR A 456 5.54 -16.99 -10.86
CA TYR A 456 6.48 -17.81 -10.08
C TYR A 456 5.75 -18.82 -9.19
N ALA A 457 4.68 -18.40 -8.50
CA ALA A 457 3.86 -19.31 -7.69
C ALA A 457 3.16 -20.37 -8.54
N ALA A 458 2.65 -20.00 -9.71
CA ALA A 458 2.08 -20.93 -10.67
C ALA A 458 3.14 -21.93 -11.10
N ALA A 459 4.38 -21.53 -11.39
CA ALA A 459 5.46 -22.44 -11.76
C ALA A 459 5.84 -23.47 -10.67
N ASP A 460 5.51 -23.22 -9.40
CA ASP A 460 5.71 -24.15 -8.27
C ASP A 460 4.58 -25.19 -8.11
N ILE A 461 3.67 -25.30 -9.08
CA ILE A 461 2.70 -26.39 -9.18
C ILE A 461 3.24 -27.46 -10.13
N PHE A 462 3.39 -28.69 -9.66
CA PHE A 462 4.14 -29.73 -10.37
C PHE A 462 3.23 -30.78 -11.01
N PRO A 463 3.23 -30.94 -12.34
CA PRO A 463 2.45 -31.97 -13.02
C PRO A 463 3.01 -33.36 -12.71
N ILE A 464 2.11 -34.28 -12.32
CA ILE A 464 2.46 -35.66 -11.96
C ILE A 464 1.52 -36.69 -12.58
N GLU A 465 2.00 -37.92 -12.67
CA GLU A 465 1.25 -39.12 -13.01
C GLU A 465 1.32 -40.12 -11.85
N ILE A 466 0.17 -40.68 -11.48
CA ILE A 466 0.03 -41.68 -10.42
C ILE A 466 0.23 -43.07 -11.04
N ILE A 467 1.30 -43.73 -10.64
CA ILE A 467 1.67 -45.07 -11.12
C ILE A 467 1.01 -46.16 -10.28
N SER A 468 0.90 -45.95 -8.97
CA SER A 468 0.42 -46.98 -8.04
C SER A 468 -0.30 -46.38 -6.83
N LYS A 469 -1.31 -47.10 -6.33
CA LYS A 469 -2.10 -46.79 -5.12
C LYS A 469 -2.17 -48.05 -4.26
N ARG A 470 -1.68 -48.01 -3.02
CA ARG A 470 -1.71 -49.14 -2.08
C ARG A 470 -2.20 -48.69 -0.70
N SER A 471 -3.06 -49.47 -0.05
CA SER A 471 -3.34 -49.23 1.38
C SER A 471 -2.12 -49.70 2.20
N GLY A 472 -1.70 -48.90 3.17
CA GLY A 472 -0.60 -49.20 4.09
C GLY A 472 -1.02 -50.20 5.19
N ASP A 473 -0.16 -50.36 6.20
CA ASP A 473 -0.35 -51.35 7.26
C ASP A 473 -1.46 -50.96 8.25
N SER A 474 -1.82 -49.67 8.32
CA SER A 474 -2.97 -49.17 9.07
C SER A 474 -4.13 -48.78 8.14
N VAL A 475 -5.37 -48.86 8.63
CA VAL A 475 -6.60 -48.60 7.86
C VAL A 475 -6.61 -47.18 7.25
N ASP A 476 -5.98 -46.22 7.95
CA ASP A 476 -5.94 -44.79 7.62
C ASP A 476 -4.70 -44.37 6.79
N GLN A 477 -3.75 -45.27 6.57
CA GLN A 477 -2.54 -44.97 5.80
C GLN A 477 -2.72 -45.35 4.34
N LYS A 478 -2.71 -44.39 3.41
CA LYS A 478 -2.71 -44.64 1.96
C LYS A 478 -1.36 -44.25 1.36
N ILE A 479 -0.79 -45.12 0.54
CA ILE A 479 0.49 -44.92 -0.14
C ILE A 479 0.24 -44.71 -1.63
N MET A 480 0.86 -43.67 -2.19
CA MET A 480 0.80 -43.32 -3.61
C MET A 480 2.20 -43.21 -4.20
N HIS A 481 2.41 -43.83 -5.36
CA HIS A 481 3.64 -43.69 -6.13
C HIS A 481 3.37 -42.82 -7.35
N VAL A 482 4.20 -41.79 -7.54
CA VAL A 482 4.01 -40.80 -8.60
C VAL A 482 5.32 -40.55 -9.36
N VAL A 483 5.18 -40.16 -10.63
CA VAL A 483 6.29 -39.71 -11.48
C VAL A 483 6.02 -38.30 -12.00
N SER A 484 7.07 -37.55 -12.31
CA SER A 484 6.92 -36.22 -12.92
C SER A 484 6.41 -36.35 -14.35
N ARG A 485 5.42 -35.54 -14.71
CA ARG A 485 4.88 -35.47 -16.08
C ARG A 485 5.38 -34.22 -16.78
N VAL A 486 5.52 -34.25 -18.10
CA VAL A 486 5.83 -33.05 -18.89
C VAL A 486 4.54 -32.30 -19.20
N ASP A 487 4.54 -31.00 -18.90
CA ASP A 487 3.50 -30.04 -19.26
C ASP A 487 4.16 -28.91 -20.04
N LYS A 488 3.65 -28.62 -21.25
CA LYS A 488 4.31 -27.71 -22.19
C LYS A 488 4.32 -26.28 -21.67
N ASP A 489 3.17 -25.77 -21.23
CA ASP A 489 3.01 -24.39 -20.77
C ASP A 489 3.87 -24.14 -19.53
N ARG A 490 3.95 -25.11 -18.61
CA ARG A 490 4.82 -25.02 -17.41
C ARG A 490 6.30 -25.12 -17.72
N ALA A 491 6.68 -25.92 -18.71
CA ALA A 491 8.06 -26.00 -19.17
C ALA A 491 8.49 -24.68 -19.84
N GLU A 492 7.63 -24.11 -20.69
CA GLU A 492 7.84 -22.83 -21.35
C GLU A 492 7.88 -21.68 -20.33
N LEU A 493 6.93 -21.64 -19.39
CA LEU A 493 6.94 -20.69 -18.28
C LEU A 493 8.23 -20.79 -17.46
N SER A 494 8.66 -22.00 -17.10
CA SER A 494 9.92 -22.21 -16.36
C SER A 494 11.11 -21.67 -17.15
N SER A 495 11.15 -21.89 -18.47
CA SER A 495 12.20 -21.36 -19.34
C SER A 495 12.24 -19.84 -19.35
N HIS A 496 11.10 -19.17 -19.55
CA HIS A 496 11.04 -17.70 -19.57
C HIS A 496 11.35 -17.08 -18.20
N LEU A 497 10.94 -17.72 -17.10
CA LEU A 497 11.28 -17.31 -15.73
C LEU A 497 12.75 -17.57 -15.35
N GLY A 498 13.52 -18.24 -16.23
CA GLY A 498 14.91 -18.63 -15.96
C GLY A 498 15.06 -19.71 -14.88
N LEU A 499 14.03 -20.54 -14.72
CA LEU A 499 13.97 -21.65 -13.77
C LEU A 499 14.41 -22.97 -14.42
N GLU A 500 14.84 -23.91 -13.59
CA GLU A 500 15.04 -25.29 -14.03
C GLU A 500 13.71 -25.96 -14.40
N ALA A 501 13.79 -27.01 -15.23
CA ALA A 501 12.62 -27.78 -15.64
C ALA A 501 11.82 -28.29 -14.42
N PRO A 502 10.47 -28.34 -14.48
CA PRO A 502 9.63 -28.69 -13.33
C PRO A 502 10.03 -30.00 -12.61
N ALA A 503 10.38 -31.04 -13.36
CA ALA A 503 10.80 -32.33 -12.80
C ALA A 503 12.09 -32.22 -11.96
N ILE A 504 13.06 -31.42 -12.41
CA ILE A 504 14.33 -31.21 -11.70
C ILE A 504 14.06 -30.42 -10.41
N ARG A 505 13.23 -29.37 -10.49
CA ARG A 505 12.85 -28.56 -9.32
C ARG A 505 12.11 -29.38 -8.28
N LEU A 506 11.12 -30.18 -8.69
CA LEU A 506 10.39 -31.08 -7.78
C LEU A 506 11.35 -32.04 -7.08
N ARG A 507 12.25 -32.70 -7.84
CA ARG A 507 13.24 -33.61 -7.27
C ARG A 507 14.14 -32.90 -6.24
N LYS A 508 14.59 -31.68 -6.54
CA LYS A 508 15.40 -30.87 -5.60
C LYS A 508 14.62 -30.49 -4.34
N LEU A 509 13.34 -30.14 -4.46
CA LEU A 509 12.50 -29.83 -3.31
C LEU A 509 12.31 -31.06 -2.41
N LEU A 510 12.03 -32.22 -2.99
CA LEU A 510 11.85 -33.48 -2.25
C LEU A 510 13.13 -34.02 -1.64
N SER A 511 14.29 -33.76 -2.27
CA SER A 511 15.61 -34.14 -1.75
C SER A 511 16.26 -33.08 -0.85
N SER A 512 15.61 -31.94 -0.61
CA SER A 512 16.17 -30.89 0.22
C SER A 512 16.10 -31.28 1.71
N GLU A 513 17.26 -31.29 2.37
CA GLU A 513 17.37 -31.55 3.82
C GLU A 513 16.89 -30.37 4.70
N THR A 514 16.60 -29.23 4.10
CA THR A 514 15.86 -28.14 4.74
C THR A 514 14.42 -28.59 4.90
N PRO A 515 13.87 -28.65 6.12
CA PRO A 515 12.42 -28.72 6.27
C PRO A 515 11.87 -27.40 5.72
N ARG A 516 11.52 -27.34 4.44
CA ARG A 516 10.52 -26.38 3.97
C ARG A 516 9.21 -26.89 4.52
N ASP A 517 8.96 -26.49 5.77
CA ASP A 517 7.77 -26.67 6.58
C ASP A 517 7.25 -28.09 6.74
N GLU A 518 6.83 -28.39 7.97
CA GLU A 518 6.10 -29.61 8.34
C GLU A 518 4.76 -29.77 7.60
N GLY A 519 4.42 -28.89 6.65
CA GLY A 519 3.11 -28.75 6.00
C GLY A 519 2.76 -29.78 4.93
N GLY A 520 3.72 -30.54 4.41
CA GLY A 520 3.46 -31.57 3.39
C GLY A 520 3.08 -31.01 2.01
N TRP A 521 2.40 -31.83 1.21
CA TRP A 521 2.03 -31.58 -0.18
C TRP A 521 0.51 -31.75 -0.36
N MET A 522 -0.08 -30.99 -1.27
CA MET A 522 -1.46 -31.14 -1.66
C MET A 522 -1.54 -31.73 -3.06
N PHE A 523 -2.30 -32.81 -3.21
CA PHE A 523 -2.71 -33.29 -4.52
C PHE A 523 -3.92 -32.50 -4.99
N SER A 524 -3.82 -31.91 -6.18
CA SER A 524 -4.90 -31.16 -6.83
C SER A 524 -5.15 -31.71 -8.24
N GLU A 525 -6.43 -31.82 -8.62
CA GLU A 525 -6.84 -32.12 -9.99
C GLU A 525 -6.66 -30.94 -10.95
N PRO A 526 -7.09 -29.70 -10.61
CA PRO A 526 -6.74 -28.52 -11.39
C PRO A 526 -5.27 -28.13 -11.15
N GLY A 527 -4.61 -27.75 -12.24
CA GLY A 527 -3.23 -27.25 -12.24
C GLY A 527 -3.13 -25.73 -12.21
N THR A 528 -4.24 -25.02 -12.21
CA THR A 528 -4.33 -23.56 -12.20
C THR A 528 -4.14 -23.02 -10.78
N LEU A 529 -3.38 -21.93 -10.64
CA LEU A 529 -3.19 -21.26 -9.36
C LEU A 529 -4.51 -20.64 -8.88
N GLY A 530 -4.94 -20.97 -7.65
CA GLY A 530 -6.12 -20.37 -7.03
C GLY A 530 -7.42 -21.19 -7.11
N ASP A 531 -7.45 -22.26 -7.91
CA ASP A 531 -8.60 -23.17 -7.94
C ASP A 531 -8.69 -23.99 -6.66
N ARG A 532 -9.91 -24.10 -6.12
CA ARG A 532 -10.21 -24.96 -4.97
C ARG A 532 -10.88 -26.23 -5.48
N SER A 533 -10.15 -27.34 -5.49
CA SER A 533 -10.80 -28.63 -5.67
C SER A 533 -11.32 -29.14 -4.32
N PRO A 534 -12.64 -29.42 -4.17
CA PRO A 534 -13.17 -30.08 -2.98
C PRO A 534 -12.62 -31.49 -2.78
N THR A 535 -11.94 -32.06 -3.79
CA THR A 535 -11.27 -33.37 -3.74
C THR A 535 -9.77 -33.29 -3.43
N SER A 536 -9.24 -32.11 -3.08
CA SER A 536 -7.81 -31.95 -2.74
C SER A 536 -7.47 -32.75 -1.50
N THR A 537 -6.36 -33.49 -1.53
CA THR A 537 -5.93 -34.38 -0.43
C THR A 537 -4.51 -34.03 0.00
N ALA A 538 -4.22 -34.12 1.30
CA ALA A 538 -2.89 -33.85 1.85
C ALA A 538 -2.01 -35.11 1.80
N TRP A 539 -0.73 -34.94 1.47
CA TRP A 539 0.24 -36.00 1.24
C TRP A 539 1.61 -35.63 1.82
N ARG A 540 2.30 -36.59 2.42
CA ARG A 540 3.66 -36.45 2.92
C ARG A 540 4.61 -37.24 2.04
N PHE A 541 5.71 -36.62 1.61
CA PHE A 541 6.77 -37.33 0.89
C PHE A 541 7.51 -38.28 1.84
N LEU A 542 7.79 -39.50 1.38
CA LEU A 542 8.53 -40.49 2.14
C LEU A 542 9.94 -40.69 1.58
N ASP A 543 10.05 -41.17 0.35
CA ASP A 543 11.34 -41.47 -0.29
C ASP A 543 11.17 -41.67 -1.81
N PHE A 544 12.27 -41.90 -2.52
CA PHE A 544 12.29 -42.42 -3.88
C PHE A 544 12.30 -43.96 -3.85
N GLU A 545 11.44 -44.61 -4.63
CA GLU A 545 11.30 -46.08 -4.68
C GLU A 545 11.20 -46.55 -6.12
N GLU A 546 11.90 -47.61 -6.50
CA GLU A 546 11.86 -48.17 -7.84
C GLU A 546 10.69 -49.16 -7.98
N LEU A 547 9.76 -48.90 -8.91
CA LEU A 547 8.68 -49.82 -9.28
C LEU A 547 8.69 -50.05 -10.78
N ASN A 548 8.72 -51.31 -11.20
CA ASN A 548 8.72 -51.72 -12.62
C ASN A 548 9.81 -51.01 -13.44
N ASP A 549 11.05 -50.96 -12.93
CA ASP A 549 12.21 -50.28 -13.54
C ASP A 549 12.03 -48.77 -13.74
N VAL A 550 11.08 -48.16 -13.01
CA VAL A 550 10.85 -46.70 -12.99
C VAL A 550 11.03 -46.19 -11.57
N GLU A 551 11.95 -45.24 -11.39
CA GLU A 551 12.13 -44.53 -10.12
C GLU A 551 10.91 -43.64 -9.85
N CYS A 552 10.17 -43.95 -8.78
CA CYS A 552 8.94 -43.28 -8.36
C CYS A 552 9.20 -42.42 -7.12
N MET A 553 8.40 -41.37 -6.95
CA MET A 553 8.31 -40.64 -5.69
C MET A 553 7.18 -41.25 -4.83
N LYS A 554 7.48 -41.64 -3.59
CA LYS A 554 6.54 -42.26 -2.66
C LYS A 554 5.93 -41.23 -1.72
N PHE A 555 4.60 -41.21 -1.65
CA PHE A 555 3.83 -40.32 -0.79
C PHE A 555 2.86 -41.10 0.10
N GLU A 556 2.56 -40.54 1.27
CA GLU A 556 1.60 -41.05 2.25
C GLU A 556 0.49 -40.02 2.53
N GLY A 557 -0.77 -40.44 2.56
CA GLY A 557 -1.91 -39.55 2.80
C GLY A 557 -3.14 -40.28 3.34
N PRO A 558 -4.21 -39.54 3.68
CA PRO A 558 -5.39 -40.09 4.35
C PRO A 558 -6.41 -40.71 3.38
N LEU A 559 -6.47 -40.22 2.14
CA LEU A 559 -7.47 -40.63 1.15
C LEU A 559 -6.90 -40.56 -0.26
N PHE A 560 -7.21 -41.57 -1.09
CA PHE A 560 -6.86 -41.54 -2.51
C PHE A 560 -7.67 -40.50 -3.29
N PRO A 561 -7.08 -39.87 -4.33
CA PRO A 561 -7.82 -38.99 -5.23
C PRO A 561 -8.85 -39.78 -6.05
N HIS A 562 -10.02 -39.17 -6.30
CA HIS A 562 -11.23 -39.87 -6.76
C HIS A 562 -11.25 -40.26 -8.25
N ALA A 563 -10.56 -39.60 -9.18
CA ALA A 563 -10.91 -39.79 -10.60
C ALA A 563 -9.81 -39.81 -11.69
N ARG A 564 -8.50 -39.62 -11.42
CA ARG A 564 -7.50 -39.59 -12.51
C ARG A 564 -6.18 -40.30 -12.18
N SER A 565 -5.51 -40.82 -13.22
CA SER A 565 -4.11 -41.26 -13.19
C SER A 565 -3.13 -40.09 -13.25
N PHE A 566 -3.60 -38.83 -13.36
CA PHE A 566 -2.75 -37.64 -13.44
C PHE A 566 -3.33 -36.49 -12.62
N GLY A 567 -2.47 -35.57 -12.21
CA GLY A 567 -2.84 -34.37 -11.46
C GLY A 567 -1.62 -33.51 -11.17
N PHE A 568 -1.71 -32.70 -10.11
CA PHE A 568 -0.66 -31.77 -9.74
C PHE A 568 -0.32 -31.90 -8.24
N LEU A 569 0.98 -31.83 -7.93
CA LEU A 569 1.45 -31.61 -6.58
C LEU A 569 1.67 -30.13 -6.33
N VAL A 570 1.05 -29.63 -5.26
CA VAL A 570 1.10 -28.24 -4.83
C VAL A 570 1.73 -28.20 -3.44
N PRO A 571 2.73 -27.33 -3.18
CA PRO A 571 3.24 -27.11 -1.83
C PRO A 571 2.11 -26.67 -0.86
N ALA A 572 2.12 -27.16 0.39
CA ALA A 572 1.06 -26.83 1.35
C ALA A 572 0.99 -25.34 1.73
N ASP A 573 2.12 -24.63 1.73
CA ASP A 573 2.23 -23.18 1.97
C ASP A 573 1.55 -22.32 0.89
N MET A 574 1.22 -22.92 -0.27
CA MET A 574 0.57 -22.23 -1.39
C MET A 574 -0.79 -21.62 -1.00
N ALA A 575 -1.53 -22.25 -0.08
CA ALA A 575 -2.79 -21.70 0.41
C ALA A 575 -2.60 -20.33 1.08
N GLY A 576 -1.52 -20.18 1.85
CA GLY A 576 -1.11 -18.92 2.47
C GLY A 576 -0.73 -17.87 1.42
N ARG A 577 0.06 -18.25 0.41
CA ARG A 577 0.43 -17.35 -0.71
C ARG A 577 -0.79 -16.87 -1.50
N ILE A 578 -1.74 -17.75 -1.78
CA ILE A 578 -3.00 -17.39 -2.46
C ILE A 578 -3.79 -16.36 -1.63
N ALA A 579 -3.86 -16.52 -0.30
CA ALA A 579 -4.50 -15.54 0.56
C ALA A 579 -3.78 -14.18 0.52
N GLN A 580 -2.45 -14.18 0.48
CA GLN A 580 -1.64 -12.96 0.33
C GLN A 580 -1.84 -12.27 -1.03
N PHE A 581 -1.97 -13.01 -2.13
CA PHE A 581 -2.27 -12.44 -3.44
C PHE A 581 -3.64 -11.76 -3.47
N LYS A 582 -4.67 -12.37 -2.86
CA LYS A 582 -6.01 -11.77 -2.77
C LYS A 582 -6.00 -10.44 -2.02
N ARG A 583 -5.27 -10.36 -0.91
CA ARG A 583 -5.09 -9.11 -0.15
C ARG A 583 -4.47 -8.02 -1.01
N ARG A 584 -3.41 -8.37 -1.74
CA ARG A 584 -2.69 -7.43 -2.61
C ARG A 584 -3.51 -7.00 -3.83
N LEU A 585 -4.35 -7.87 -4.39
CA LEU A 585 -5.30 -7.51 -5.45
C LEU A 585 -6.27 -6.43 -4.99
N LYS A 586 -6.82 -6.56 -3.77
CA LYS A 586 -7.72 -5.55 -3.21
C LYS A 586 -7.00 -4.23 -2.91
N ALA A 587 -5.78 -4.30 -2.39
CA ALA A 587 -4.95 -3.11 -2.19
C ALA A 587 -4.65 -2.41 -3.53
N LEU A 588 -4.38 -3.17 -4.59
CA LEU A 588 -4.20 -2.65 -5.94
C LEU A 588 -5.48 -1.97 -6.46
N ALA A 589 -6.64 -2.62 -6.31
CA ALA A 589 -7.93 -2.02 -6.69
C ALA A 589 -8.21 -0.71 -5.95
N ALA A 590 -7.84 -0.61 -4.67
CA ALA A 590 -7.94 0.62 -3.90
C ALA A 590 -6.97 1.71 -4.40
N LEU A 591 -5.74 1.33 -4.80
CA LEU A 591 -4.73 2.24 -5.34
C LEU A 591 -5.19 2.96 -6.61
N LYS A 592 -5.94 2.29 -7.50
CA LYS A 592 -6.46 2.85 -8.77
C LYS A 592 -7.13 4.21 -8.61
N ASN A 593 -7.86 4.40 -7.50
CA ASN A 593 -8.60 5.63 -7.19
C ASN A 593 -7.89 6.52 -6.14
N HIS A 594 -6.66 6.18 -5.76
CA HIS A 594 -5.86 6.89 -4.78
C HIS A 594 -4.81 7.79 -5.47
N GLY A 595 -5.28 8.91 -6.04
CA GLY A 595 -4.45 9.81 -6.85
C GLY A 595 -3.21 10.38 -6.13
N GLU A 596 -3.32 10.74 -4.85
CA GLU A 596 -2.18 11.26 -4.06
C GLU A 596 -1.04 10.24 -3.97
N LEU A 597 -1.33 9.02 -3.50
CA LEU A 597 -0.34 7.96 -3.34
C LEU A 597 0.27 7.53 -4.68
N LEU A 598 -0.52 7.43 -5.75
CA LEU A 598 0.04 7.14 -7.09
C LEU A 598 1.02 8.23 -7.55
N ARG A 599 0.70 9.51 -7.35
CA ARG A 599 1.63 10.62 -7.67
C ARG A 599 2.90 10.53 -6.82
N MET A 600 2.78 10.18 -5.53
CA MET A 600 3.92 9.96 -4.65
C MET A 600 4.83 8.83 -5.15
N PHE A 601 4.27 7.74 -5.70
CA PHE A 601 5.08 6.67 -6.28
C PHE A 601 5.77 7.07 -7.60
N VAL A 602 5.13 7.89 -8.43
CA VAL A 602 5.73 8.44 -9.66
C VAL A 602 6.95 9.29 -9.31
N ASP A 603 6.76 10.27 -8.42
CA ASP A 603 7.87 11.03 -7.87
C ASP A 603 7.47 11.60 -6.49
N PRO A 604 8.13 11.17 -5.40
CA PRO A 604 7.80 11.60 -4.05
C PRO A 604 8.08 13.09 -3.81
N ARG A 605 8.74 13.78 -4.75
CA ARG A 605 9.03 15.22 -4.67
C ARG A 605 8.02 16.09 -5.41
N LEU A 606 7.06 15.52 -6.16
CA LEU A 606 6.03 16.29 -6.86
C LEU A 606 5.23 17.18 -5.90
N ARG A 607 5.08 16.72 -4.66
CA ARG A 607 4.37 17.44 -3.60
C ARG A 607 5.01 17.14 -2.26
N ILE A 608 5.78 18.11 -1.75
CA ILE A 608 6.32 18.10 -0.40
C ILE A 608 5.70 19.26 0.35
N ASP A 609 4.92 18.93 1.38
CA ASP A 609 4.29 19.94 2.23
C ASP A 609 5.01 20.00 3.58
N ASP A 610 4.95 21.17 4.23
CA ASP A 610 5.35 21.34 5.62
C ASP A 610 4.16 20.99 6.53
N SER A 611 4.37 20.05 7.46
CA SER A 611 3.31 19.58 8.37
C SER A 611 2.81 20.66 9.33
N GLN A 612 3.63 21.68 9.61
CA GLN A 612 3.40 22.67 10.67
C GLN A 612 3.35 22.10 12.10
N ASP A 613 3.81 20.87 12.32
CA ASP A 613 3.84 20.27 13.66
C ASP A 613 4.86 20.97 14.57
N PRO A 614 4.52 21.16 15.85
CA PRO A 614 5.46 21.72 16.81
C PRO A 614 6.55 20.71 17.14
N LEU A 615 7.79 21.19 17.26
CA LEU A 615 8.88 20.45 17.88
C LEU A 615 9.51 21.33 18.95
N ASP A 616 9.31 20.96 20.21
CA ASP A 616 10.04 21.57 21.32
C ASP A 616 11.46 21.01 21.37
N GLU A 617 12.41 21.75 20.78
CA GLU A 617 13.83 21.41 20.80
C GLU A 617 14.47 21.64 22.19
N ASP A 618 13.79 22.36 23.08
CA ASP A 618 14.26 22.60 24.43
C ASP A 618 13.87 21.51 25.42
N ALA A 619 12.90 20.67 25.06
CA ALA A 619 12.48 19.52 25.85
C ALA A 619 13.65 18.56 26.14
N GLU A 620 13.72 18.10 27.40
CA GLU A 620 14.76 17.16 27.84
C GLU A 620 14.74 15.85 27.03
N ALA A 621 13.55 15.39 26.62
CA ALA A 621 13.40 14.22 25.76
C ALA A 621 14.09 14.41 24.39
N PHE A 622 14.02 15.60 23.79
CA PHE A 622 14.72 15.92 22.54
C PHE A 622 16.23 16.02 22.73
N LYS A 623 16.68 16.65 23.82
CA LYS A 623 18.11 16.80 24.14
C LYS A 623 18.80 15.47 24.45
N LYS A 624 18.06 14.45 24.88
CA LYS A 624 18.57 13.07 25.09
C LYS A 624 18.89 12.33 23.80
N LEU A 625 18.24 12.67 22.68
CA LEU A 625 18.55 12.10 21.37
C LEU A 625 19.93 12.57 20.91
N ASP A 626 20.68 11.74 20.19
CA ASP A 626 21.90 12.18 19.51
C ASP A 626 21.60 13.11 18.33
N ARG A 627 22.65 13.77 17.81
CA ARG A 627 22.53 14.77 16.74
C ARG A 627 21.89 14.20 15.48
N SER A 628 22.20 12.95 15.15
CA SER A 628 21.65 12.30 13.97
C SER A 628 20.15 12.05 14.13
N LYS A 629 19.70 11.57 15.29
CA LYS A 629 18.27 11.38 15.61
C LYS A 629 17.51 12.70 15.75
N GLN A 630 18.10 13.72 16.37
CA GLN A 630 17.51 15.07 16.44
C GLN A 630 17.23 15.65 15.05
N SER A 631 18.20 15.52 14.15
CA SER A 631 18.05 15.97 12.76
C SER A 631 17.00 15.17 12.01
N ALA A 632 17.01 13.84 12.17
CA ALA A 632 15.99 12.97 11.57
C ALA A 632 14.59 13.31 12.09
N LEU A 633 14.42 13.49 13.40
CA LEU A 633 13.13 13.82 14.00
C LEU A 633 12.57 15.15 13.49
N ARG A 634 13.42 16.18 13.36
CA ARG A 634 13.00 17.48 12.79
C ARG A 634 12.45 17.33 11.39
N GLU A 635 13.10 16.53 10.55
CA GLU A 635 12.68 16.30 9.16
C GLU A 635 11.46 15.38 9.04
N ILE A 636 11.40 14.31 9.85
CA ILE A 636 10.24 13.42 9.97
C ILE A 636 8.99 14.22 10.37
N LEU A 637 9.15 15.14 11.33
CA LEU A 637 8.04 15.96 11.77
C LEU A 637 7.67 17.03 10.74
N SER A 638 8.61 17.65 10.03
CA SER A 638 8.28 18.73 9.07
C SER A 638 7.88 18.25 7.67
N THR A 639 8.33 17.08 7.22
CA THR A 639 8.21 16.66 5.81
C THR A 639 7.10 15.63 5.60
N ILE A 640 6.16 15.94 4.71
CA ILE A 640 5.06 15.05 4.29
C ILE A 640 4.91 15.08 2.75
N PRO A 641 4.30 14.06 2.10
CA PRO A 641 3.62 12.88 2.67
C PRO A 641 4.55 11.74 3.08
N LEU A 642 5.79 11.70 2.59
CA LEU A 642 6.72 10.59 2.79
C LEU A 642 8.05 11.05 3.38
N PHE A 643 8.50 10.36 4.42
CA PHE A 643 9.87 10.43 4.90
C PHE A 643 10.53 9.05 4.98
N LEU A 644 11.79 8.97 4.58
CA LEU A 644 12.56 7.73 4.48
C LEU A 644 13.77 7.79 5.42
N LEU A 645 13.85 6.84 6.35
CA LEU A 645 14.95 6.77 7.30
C LEU A 645 15.80 5.53 7.05
N GLN A 646 17.02 5.73 6.54
CA GLN A 646 18.02 4.67 6.48
C GLN A 646 18.68 4.52 7.84
N GLY A 647 18.56 3.35 8.45
CA GLY A 647 19.14 3.07 9.77
C GLY A 647 20.07 1.85 9.75
N PRO A 648 21.40 2.06 9.67
CA PRO A 648 22.41 1.01 9.82
C PRO A 648 22.26 0.18 11.11
N PRO A 649 22.99 -0.95 11.26
CA PRO A 649 22.93 -1.78 12.45
C PRO A 649 23.24 -1.00 13.74
N GLY A 650 22.36 -1.12 14.74
CA GLY A 650 22.60 -0.58 16.07
C GLY A 650 22.35 0.92 16.25
N VAL A 651 21.79 1.62 15.27
CA VAL A 651 21.54 3.08 15.37
C VAL A 651 20.31 3.46 16.19
N GLY A 652 19.51 2.48 16.67
CA GLY A 652 18.32 2.75 17.49
C GLY A 652 17.11 3.25 16.68
N LYS A 653 16.80 2.58 15.56
CA LYS A 653 15.61 2.84 14.73
C LYS A 653 14.31 2.77 15.54
N THR A 654 14.10 1.64 16.20
CA THR A 654 12.90 1.34 16.98
C THR A 654 12.70 2.33 18.14
N TYR A 655 13.79 2.72 18.81
CA TYR A 655 13.77 3.75 19.85
C TYR A 655 13.26 5.11 19.34
N LEU A 656 13.70 5.53 18.14
CA LEU A 656 13.21 6.77 17.53
C LEU A 656 11.71 6.68 17.17
N VAL A 657 11.23 5.50 16.77
CA VAL A 657 9.79 5.27 16.54
C VAL A 657 9.01 5.38 17.85
N GLY A 658 9.52 4.79 18.95
CA GLY A 658 8.93 4.93 20.28
C GLY A 658 8.78 6.40 20.69
N ASP A 659 9.86 7.19 20.61
CA ASP A 659 9.85 8.62 20.93
C ASP A 659 8.88 9.41 20.03
N LEU A 660 8.83 9.12 18.72
CA LEU A 660 7.86 9.73 17.79
C LEU A 660 6.41 9.43 18.18
N VAL A 661 6.11 8.16 18.49
CA VAL A 661 4.75 7.72 18.87
C VAL A 661 4.32 8.37 20.17
N THR A 662 5.18 8.40 21.19
CA THR A 662 4.89 9.05 22.47
C THR A 662 4.62 10.53 22.30
N ARG A 663 5.47 11.27 21.57
CA ARG A 663 5.21 12.69 21.27
C ARG A 663 3.88 12.93 20.58
N ARG A 664 3.52 12.04 19.64
CA ARG A 664 2.26 12.16 18.91
C ARG A 664 1.04 11.92 19.81
N MET A 665 1.13 10.96 20.73
CA MET A 665 0.07 10.68 21.71
C MET A 665 -0.04 11.79 22.77
N ASP A 666 1.09 12.36 23.21
CA ASP A 666 1.11 13.50 24.14
C ASP A 666 0.50 14.76 23.51
N GLU A 667 0.72 14.98 22.21
CA GLU A 667 0.14 16.11 21.47
C GLU A 667 -1.36 15.90 21.18
N ASP A 668 -1.75 14.67 20.82
CA ASP A 668 -3.10 14.32 20.40
C ASP A 668 -3.44 12.87 20.84
N PRO A 669 -4.09 12.70 22.01
CA PRO A 669 -4.46 11.38 22.53
C PRO A 669 -5.46 10.63 21.63
N THR A 670 -6.08 11.30 20.65
CA THR A 670 -7.01 10.69 19.70
C THR A 670 -6.34 10.27 18.40
N ALA A 671 -5.05 10.55 18.25
CA ALA A 671 -4.26 10.17 17.10
C ALA A 671 -4.21 8.65 16.95
N ARG A 672 -4.20 8.20 15.70
CA ARG A 672 -4.05 6.80 15.33
C ARG A 672 -2.77 6.60 14.52
N VAL A 673 -1.98 5.62 14.93
CA VAL A 673 -0.72 5.24 14.28
C VAL A 673 -0.76 3.76 13.91
N LEU A 674 -0.56 3.47 12.63
CA LEU A 674 -0.34 2.13 12.13
C LEU A 674 1.16 1.83 12.16
N LEU A 675 1.55 0.83 12.95
CA LEU A 675 2.91 0.35 13.09
C LEU A 675 3.01 -0.99 12.35
N SER A 676 3.72 -0.98 11.22
CA SER A 676 3.83 -2.11 10.31
C SER A 676 5.26 -2.54 10.05
N ALA A 677 5.45 -3.80 9.67
CA ALA A 677 6.72 -4.40 9.29
C ALA A 677 6.45 -5.68 8.49
N GLN A 678 7.46 -6.15 7.77
CA GLN A 678 7.32 -7.29 6.85
C GLN A 678 7.17 -8.64 7.60
N SER A 679 7.77 -8.79 8.79
CA SER A 679 7.72 -10.03 9.59
C SER A 679 7.04 -9.84 10.94
N ASN A 680 6.47 -10.93 11.48
CA ASN A 680 5.89 -10.95 12.83
C ASN A 680 6.93 -10.62 13.91
N SER A 681 8.16 -11.14 13.79
CA SER A 681 9.24 -10.87 14.74
C SER A 681 9.64 -9.39 14.82
N ALA A 682 9.68 -8.70 13.67
CA ALA A 682 9.96 -7.27 13.63
C ALA A 682 8.84 -6.45 14.29
N ILE A 683 7.57 -6.80 14.01
CA ILE A 683 6.42 -6.18 14.68
C ILE A 683 6.47 -6.39 16.20
N ASP A 684 6.73 -7.61 16.65
CA ASP A 684 6.69 -7.92 18.08
C ASP A 684 7.83 -7.21 18.84
N HIS A 685 8.99 -7.01 18.20
CA HIS A 685 10.07 -6.17 18.73
C HIS A 685 9.66 -4.70 18.81
N LEU A 686 9.09 -4.14 17.73
CA LEU A 686 8.58 -2.77 17.70
C LEU A 686 7.51 -2.53 18.78
N MET A 687 6.58 -3.47 18.91
CA MET A 687 5.52 -3.44 19.91
C MET A 687 6.08 -3.40 21.33
N LYS A 688 7.06 -4.25 21.66
CA LYS A 688 7.70 -4.26 22.98
C LYS A 688 8.37 -2.92 23.28
N GLU A 689 9.10 -2.33 22.34
CA GLU A 689 9.77 -1.03 22.52
C GLU A 689 8.73 0.08 22.81
N VAL A 690 7.68 0.16 21.99
CA VAL A 690 6.61 1.15 22.17
C VAL A 690 5.91 0.95 23.53
N GLN A 691 5.57 -0.29 23.90
CA GLN A 691 4.97 -0.60 25.21
C GLN A 691 5.85 -0.14 26.38
N THR A 692 7.17 -0.35 26.32
CA THR A 692 8.07 0.06 27.41
C THR A 692 8.08 1.57 27.62
N THR A 693 7.76 2.35 26.59
CA THR A 693 7.72 3.82 26.66
C THR A 693 6.45 4.32 27.40
N PHE A 694 5.36 3.54 27.39
CA PHE A 694 4.10 3.89 28.08
C PHE A 694 3.95 3.27 29.48
N LYS A 695 4.75 2.27 29.84
CA LYS A 695 4.72 1.68 31.20
C LYS A 695 5.19 2.64 32.32
N SER A 696 5.74 3.80 31.96
CA SER A 696 6.13 4.86 32.90
C SER A 696 5.02 5.87 33.22
N SER A 697 3.86 5.80 32.56
CA SER A 697 2.67 6.63 32.82
C SER A 697 1.58 5.82 33.53
N ASP A 698 0.77 6.48 34.37
CA ASP A 698 -0.30 5.85 35.18
C ASP A 698 -1.16 4.87 34.35
N GLU A 699 -1.29 3.62 34.82
CA GLU A 699 -1.86 2.46 34.11
C GLU A 699 -3.31 2.64 33.62
N GLU A 700 -4.06 3.62 34.14
CA GLU A 700 -5.47 3.83 33.77
C GLU A 700 -5.68 4.73 32.55
N SER A 701 -4.65 5.39 32.00
CA SER A 701 -4.83 6.45 30.96
C SER A 701 -4.04 6.25 29.65
N GLY A 702 -3.44 5.07 29.42
CA GLY A 702 -2.65 4.80 28.22
C GLY A 702 -3.47 4.62 26.93
N PRO A 703 -2.87 4.78 25.74
CA PRO A 703 -3.55 4.61 24.45
C PRO A 703 -4.00 3.16 24.23
N LEU A 704 -5.12 2.95 23.53
CA LEU A 704 -5.58 1.61 23.18
C LEU A 704 -4.65 0.99 22.12
N MET A 705 -3.89 -0.04 22.52
CA MET A 705 -2.94 -0.75 21.66
C MET A 705 -3.49 -2.12 21.25
N VAL A 706 -3.38 -2.44 19.95
CA VAL A 706 -3.88 -3.70 19.40
C VAL A 706 -2.83 -4.33 18.49
N ARG A 707 -2.50 -5.60 18.74
CA ARG A 707 -1.78 -6.48 17.84
C ARG A 707 -2.79 -7.27 17.01
N ALA A 708 -2.66 -7.17 15.69
CA ALA A 708 -3.54 -7.86 14.76
C ALA A 708 -2.80 -9.03 14.08
N ARG A 709 -2.95 -10.24 14.62
CA ARG A 709 -2.41 -11.50 14.07
C ARG A 709 -3.52 -12.34 13.41
N ALA A 710 -3.15 -13.28 12.54
CA ALA A 710 -4.09 -14.26 12.04
C ALA A 710 -4.48 -15.23 13.17
N ALA A 711 -5.76 -15.63 13.23
CA ALA A 711 -6.29 -16.47 14.30
C ALA A 711 -5.75 -17.92 14.33
N ASP A 712 -4.92 -18.30 13.35
CA ASP A 712 -4.38 -19.65 13.16
C ASP A 712 -2.94 -19.80 13.70
N ASP A 713 -2.31 -18.73 14.20
CA ASP A 713 -0.98 -18.79 14.84
C ASP A 713 -1.14 -19.13 16.34
N ASP A 714 -1.05 -20.43 16.69
CA ASP A 714 -1.17 -20.96 18.06
C ASP A 714 -0.01 -20.57 19.03
N GLU A 715 0.94 -19.74 18.59
CA GLU A 715 2.06 -19.28 19.44
C GLU A 715 1.60 -18.22 20.46
N ALA A 716 1.64 -18.60 21.74
CA ALA A 716 1.55 -17.77 22.96
C ALA A 716 1.02 -16.33 22.74
N ALA A 717 -0.31 -16.21 22.62
CA ALA A 717 -0.99 -14.94 22.44
C ALA A 717 -0.60 -13.92 23.52
N GLY A 718 -0.01 -12.80 23.10
CA GLY A 718 0.38 -11.71 23.99
C GLY A 718 -0.82 -10.86 24.43
N GLU A 719 -0.69 -10.10 25.51
CA GLU A 719 -1.77 -9.30 26.10
C GLU A 719 -2.43 -8.29 25.14
N LEU A 720 -1.73 -7.85 24.09
CA LEU A 720 -2.23 -6.90 23.11
C LEU A 720 -2.96 -7.53 21.91
N GLU A 721 -3.03 -8.86 21.81
CA GLU A 721 -3.77 -9.50 20.72
C GLU A 721 -5.24 -9.05 20.73
N ILE A 722 -5.78 -8.80 19.54
CA ILE A 722 -7.09 -8.16 19.37
C ILE A 722 -8.22 -8.91 20.08
N ASP A 723 -8.15 -10.23 20.14
CA ASP A 723 -9.16 -11.02 20.82
C ASP A 723 -9.04 -10.93 22.34
N ILE A 724 -7.82 -10.92 22.88
CA ILE A 724 -7.57 -10.72 24.32
C ILE A 724 -8.05 -9.33 24.75
N GLN A 725 -7.74 -8.29 23.96
CA GLN A 725 -8.22 -6.93 24.20
C GLN A 725 -9.75 -6.85 24.12
N ALA A 726 -10.35 -7.54 23.15
CA ALA A 726 -11.81 -7.62 23.03
C ALA A 726 -12.46 -8.27 24.25
N ASP A 727 -11.90 -9.36 24.75
CA ASP A 727 -12.42 -10.03 25.93
C ASP A 727 -12.31 -9.14 27.18
N LYS A 728 -11.18 -8.46 27.37
CA LYS A 728 -10.98 -7.51 28.48
C LYS A 728 -12.03 -6.40 28.43
N LEU A 729 -12.18 -5.72 27.29
CA LEU A 729 -13.14 -4.63 27.13
C LEU A 729 -14.60 -5.09 27.26
N LEU A 730 -14.92 -6.32 26.84
CA LEU A 730 -16.25 -6.89 27.06
C LEU A 730 -16.52 -7.17 28.54
N GLN A 731 -15.53 -7.65 29.28
CA GLN A 731 -15.65 -7.88 30.73
C GLN A 731 -15.81 -6.55 31.49
N ASP A 732 -15.01 -5.54 31.13
CA ASP A 732 -15.10 -4.20 31.72
C ASP A 732 -16.46 -3.56 31.41
N LEU A 733 -16.92 -3.65 30.15
CA LEU A 733 -18.25 -3.17 29.76
C LEU A 733 -19.36 -3.91 30.52
N ALA A 734 -19.31 -5.24 30.57
CA ALA A 734 -20.31 -6.09 31.25
C ALA A 734 -20.46 -5.75 32.74
N THR A 735 -19.38 -5.32 33.39
CA THR A 735 -19.35 -4.95 34.81
C THR A 735 -19.53 -3.45 35.07
N SER A 736 -19.65 -2.64 34.01
CA SER A 736 -19.76 -1.18 34.11
C SER A 736 -21.13 -0.69 34.62
N PRO A 737 -21.19 0.51 35.26
CA PRO A 737 -22.45 1.17 35.60
C PRO A 737 -23.39 1.36 34.40
N LEU A 738 -22.84 1.62 33.21
CA LEU A 738 -23.61 1.80 31.98
C LEU A 738 -24.44 0.55 31.63
N MET A 739 -23.89 -0.64 31.88
CA MET A 739 -24.60 -1.88 31.61
C MET A 739 -25.63 -2.24 32.69
N HIS A 740 -25.48 -1.70 33.91
CA HIS A 740 -26.52 -1.80 34.93
C HIS A 740 -27.78 -0.99 34.60
N GLU A 741 -27.64 0.14 33.89
CA GLU A 741 -28.75 0.98 33.43
C GLU A 741 -29.31 0.57 32.05
N ALA A 742 -28.63 -0.33 31.34
CA ALA A 742 -29.02 -0.78 30.02
C ALA A 742 -30.29 -1.64 30.02
N ALA A 743 -31.02 -1.65 28.90
CA ALA A 743 -32.18 -2.51 28.72
C ALA A 743 -31.81 -4.00 28.96
N PRO A 744 -32.64 -4.82 29.64
CA PRO A 744 -32.28 -6.19 30.02
C PRO A 744 -31.83 -7.08 28.87
N ARG A 745 -32.40 -6.88 27.67
CA ARG A 745 -32.01 -7.61 26.45
C ARG A 745 -30.57 -7.29 26.01
N LEU A 746 -30.15 -6.04 26.15
CA LEU A 746 -28.79 -5.60 25.79
C LEU A 746 -27.78 -6.12 26.83
N ALA A 747 -28.10 -5.98 28.13
CA ALA A 747 -27.30 -6.52 29.23
C ALA A 747 -27.07 -8.03 29.10
N ALA A 748 -28.13 -8.81 28.85
CA ALA A 748 -28.03 -10.25 28.64
C ALA A 748 -27.13 -10.61 27.44
N ARG A 749 -27.19 -9.83 26.35
CA ARG A 749 -26.39 -10.07 25.14
C ARG A 749 -24.91 -9.76 25.35
N VAL A 750 -24.58 -8.65 26.02
CA VAL A 750 -23.19 -8.30 26.37
C VAL A 750 -22.59 -9.35 27.32
N ASN A 751 -23.34 -9.76 28.35
CA ASN A 751 -22.90 -10.81 29.27
C ASN A 751 -22.70 -12.16 28.59
N ALA A 752 -23.54 -12.50 27.61
CA ALA A 752 -23.35 -13.72 26.80
C ALA A 752 -22.07 -13.66 25.94
N LEU A 753 -21.71 -12.49 25.41
CA LEU A 753 -20.45 -12.30 24.68
C LEU A 753 -19.24 -12.38 25.62
N ALA A 754 -19.28 -11.69 26.77
CA ALA A 754 -18.19 -11.67 27.75
C ALA A 754 -17.89 -13.06 28.36
N SER A 755 -18.91 -13.90 28.48
CA SER A 755 -18.78 -15.27 29.02
C SER A 755 -18.42 -16.35 27.98
N ALA A 756 -18.33 -15.99 26.69
CA ALA A 756 -18.15 -16.95 25.59
C ALA A 756 -16.79 -17.68 25.62
N LYS A 757 -15.72 -17.03 26.11
CA LYS A 757 -14.39 -17.65 26.22
C LYS A 757 -14.24 -18.52 27.48
N THR A 758 -14.87 -18.12 28.59
CA THR A 758 -14.79 -18.81 29.89
C THR A 758 -15.58 -20.11 29.96
N THR A 759 -16.62 -20.29 29.13
CA THR A 759 -17.48 -21.50 29.15
C THR A 759 -16.94 -22.69 28.35
N GLY A 760 -15.71 -22.65 27.81
CA GLY A 760 -14.98 -23.82 27.28
C GLY A 760 -15.61 -24.56 26.08
N GLY A 761 -16.77 -24.12 25.57
CA GLY A 761 -17.57 -24.87 24.60
C GLY A 761 -17.70 -24.26 23.20
N VAL A 762 -17.29 -23.01 22.99
CA VAL A 762 -17.38 -22.36 21.67
C VAL A 762 -15.99 -22.17 21.09
N ARG A 763 -15.45 -23.22 20.46
CA ARG A 763 -14.42 -22.99 19.44
C ARG A 763 -15.02 -22.00 18.43
N ARG A 764 -14.23 -21.02 17.97
CA ARG A 764 -14.61 -20.03 16.92
C ARG A 764 -15.21 -20.68 15.66
N THR A 765 -15.10 -22.00 15.53
CA THR A 765 -15.67 -22.91 14.54
C THR A 765 -17.01 -23.56 14.97
N GLY A 766 -17.93 -22.82 15.60
CA GLY A 766 -19.20 -23.38 16.10
C GLY A 766 -19.99 -24.19 15.04
N VAL A 767 -20.25 -25.46 15.33
CA VAL A 767 -21.02 -26.37 14.45
C VAL A 767 -22.54 -26.11 14.54
N ASN A 768 -23.01 -25.48 15.64
CA ASN A 768 -24.43 -25.16 15.88
C ASN A 768 -24.78 -23.69 15.60
N GLY A 769 -26.04 -23.40 15.25
CA GLY A 769 -26.51 -22.07 14.82
C GLY A 769 -26.31 -20.93 15.84
N ALA A 770 -26.48 -21.20 17.14
CA ALA A 770 -26.26 -20.19 18.20
C ALA A 770 -24.78 -19.81 18.37
N GLY A 771 -23.87 -20.79 18.30
CA GLY A 771 -22.42 -20.55 18.39
C GLY A 771 -21.87 -19.75 17.20
N ARG A 772 -22.40 -19.99 15.99
CA ARG A 772 -22.03 -19.18 14.80
C ARG A 772 -22.42 -17.71 14.94
N ARG A 773 -23.58 -17.43 15.53
CA ARG A 773 -24.03 -16.05 15.77
C ARG A 773 -23.12 -15.33 16.76
N ILE A 774 -22.80 -15.96 17.90
CA ILE A 774 -21.88 -15.39 18.90
C ILE A 774 -20.50 -15.13 18.27
N ALA A 775 -19.97 -16.08 17.49
CA ALA A 775 -18.69 -15.89 16.80
C ALA A 775 -18.73 -14.77 15.73
N ALA A 776 -19.86 -14.51 15.10
CA ALA A 776 -20.02 -13.37 14.19
C ALA A 776 -20.09 -12.04 14.97
N GLU A 777 -20.79 -12.01 16.10
CA GLU A 777 -20.90 -10.84 16.97
C GLU A 777 -19.54 -10.48 17.60
N LEU A 778 -18.75 -11.46 18.06
CA LEU A 778 -17.38 -11.25 18.55
C LEU A 778 -16.47 -10.68 17.46
N ARG A 779 -16.48 -11.23 16.24
CA ARG A 779 -15.70 -10.69 15.10
C ARG A 779 -16.11 -9.28 14.68
N ALA A 780 -17.40 -8.94 14.86
CA ALA A 780 -17.89 -7.59 14.65
C ALA A 780 -17.35 -6.63 15.72
N PHE A 781 -17.31 -7.07 16.98
CA PHE A 781 -16.76 -6.32 18.10
C PHE A 781 -15.24 -6.13 18.00
N GLU A 782 -14.48 -7.17 17.64
CA GLU A 782 -13.05 -7.07 17.31
C GLU A 782 -12.81 -6.03 16.21
N GLY A 783 -13.64 -6.05 15.16
CA GLY A 783 -13.57 -5.03 14.10
C GLY A 783 -13.80 -3.61 14.62
N MET A 784 -14.70 -3.43 15.58
CA MET A 784 -14.93 -2.13 16.24
C MET A 784 -13.69 -1.68 17.02
N ILE A 785 -13.06 -2.59 17.77
CA ILE A 785 -11.83 -2.31 18.52
C ILE A 785 -10.69 -1.92 17.57
N LEU A 786 -10.51 -2.64 16.46
CA LEU A 786 -9.50 -2.30 15.47
C LEU A 786 -9.67 -0.88 14.90
N ARG A 787 -10.92 -0.45 14.67
CA ARG A 787 -11.25 0.90 14.22
C ARG A 787 -11.06 1.97 15.31
N ALA A 788 -11.23 1.60 16.57
CA ALA A 788 -11.10 2.50 17.71
C ALA A 788 -9.65 2.62 18.23
N ALA A 789 -8.80 1.61 18.00
CA ALA A 789 -7.45 1.56 18.53
C ALA A 789 -6.58 2.74 18.05
N ASN A 790 -5.83 3.31 19.00
CA ASN A 790 -4.83 4.34 18.77
C ASN A 790 -3.60 3.75 18.10
N LEU A 791 -3.07 2.65 18.62
CA LEU A 791 -1.87 2.00 18.10
C LEU A 791 -2.23 0.63 17.55
N VAL A 792 -2.05 0.43 16.25
CA VAL A 792 -2.31 -0.84 15.57
C VAL A 792 -1.00 -1.44 15.08
N PHE A 793 -0.67 -2.63 15.57
CA PHE A 793 0.52 -3.40 15.18
C PHE A 793 0.13 -4.53 14.24
N ALA A 794 0.59 -4.48 12.99
CA ALA A 794 0.18 -5.46 11.99
C ALA A 794 1.25 -5.65 10.91
N THR A 795 1.44 -6.89 10.45
CA THR A 795 2.31 -7.14 9.31
C THR A 795 1.72 -6.51 8.04
N THR A 796 2.60 -6.16 7.09
CA THR A 796 2.21 -5.40 5.88
C THR A 796 1.11 -6.08 5.05
N ASN A 797 1.02 -7.41 5.10
CA ASN A 797 0.05 -8.21 4.34
C ASN A 797 -0.93 -9.01 5.21
N SER A 798 -1.29 -8.46 6.39
CA SER A 798 -2.25 -9.07 7.31
C SER A 798 -3.71 -8.89 6.87
N ALA A 799 -4.60 -9.80 7.30
CA ALA A 799 -6.04 -9.69 7.04
C ALA A 799 -6.68 -8.47 7.74
N ALA A 800 -6.09 -8.00 8.84
CA ALA A 800 -6.56 -6.82 9.54
C ALA A 800 -6.29 -5.53 8.75
N VAL A 801 -5.11 -5.41 8.13
CA VAL A 801 -4.79 -4.29 7.22
C VAL A 801 -5.70 -4.33 5.99
N GLU A 802 -5.92 -5.50 5.39
CA GLU A 802 -6.90 -5.67 4.29
C GLU A 802 -8.29 -5.17 4.69
N ARG A 803 -8.79 -5.61 5.85
CA ARG A 803 -10.09 -5.16 6.39
C ARG A 803 -10.13 -3.66 6.62
N LEU A 804 -9.05 -3.06 7.13
CA LEU A 804 -8.95 -1.61 7.31
C LEU A 804 -9.01 -0.87 5.96
N ILE A 805 -8.42 -1.41 4.89
CA ILE A 805 -8.54 -0.82 3.54
C ILE A 805 -9.99 -0.88 3.05
N GLU A 806 -10.66 -2.03 3.18
CA GLU A 806 -12.06 -2.21 2.77
C GLU A 806 -13.01 -1.30 3.55
N GLU A 807 -12.78 -1.15 4.86
CA GLU A 807 -13.56 -0.29 5.74
C GLU A 807 -13.09 1.20 5.69
N GLN A 808 -12.15 1.54 4.79
CA GLN A 808 -11.56 2.88 4.65
C GLN A 808 -10.98 3.46 5.95
N GLY A 809 -10.45 2.62 6.84
CA GLY A 809 -9.94 3.04 8.14
C GLY A 809 -8.68 3.90 8.03
N LEU A 810 -8.75 5.17 8.42
CA LEU A 810 -7.63 6.10 8.32
C LEU A 810 -6.76 6.19 9.58
N PHE A 811 -5.47 6.40 9.36
CA PHE A 811 -4.46 6.67 10.37
C PHE A 811 -3.80 8.04 10.14
N ASP A 812 -3.45 8.71 11.22
CA ASP A 812 -2.68 9.95 11.18
C ASP A 812 -1.24 9.70 10.72
N TRP A 813 -0.73 8.51 11.01
CA TRP A 813 0.58 8.04 10.57
C TRP A 813 0.56 6.56 10.21
N THR A 814 1.26 6.21 9.14
CA THR A 814 1.77 4.86 8.92
C THR A 814 3.28 4.87 9.09
N VAL A 815 3.79 4.01 9.97
CA VAL A 815 5.22 3.75 10.14
C VAL A 815 5.49 2.31 9.70
N VAL A 816 6.39 2.13 8.74
CA VAL A 816 6.81 0.81 8.26
C VAL A 816 8.28 0.57 8.62
N GLU A 817 8.54 -0.33 9.57
CA GLU A 817 9.88 -0.77 9.95
C GLU A 817 10.37 -1.92 9.06
N GLU A 818 11.69 -2.05 8.92
CA GLU A 818 12.36 -3.00 8.02
C GLU A 818 11.86 -2.90 6.56
N ALA A 819 11.52 -1.68 6.12
CA ALA A 819 11.01 -1.40 4.78
C ALA A 819 11.98 -1.80 3.64
N GLY A 820 13.29 -1.85 3.93
CA GLY A 820 14.31 -2.35 3.00
C GLY A 820 14.22 -3.85 2.71
N LYS A 821 13.44 -4.62 3.49
CA LYS A 821 13.18 -6.05 3.26
C LYS A 821 11.84 -6.34 2.59
N ALA A 822 11.08 -5.31 2.23
CA ALA A 822 9.78 -5.45 1.58
C ALA A 822 9.83 -4.90 0.15
N THR A 823 9.17 -5.60 -0.77
CA THR A 823 8.92 -5.10 -2.12
C THR A 823 7.89 -3.97 -2.09
N GLY A 824 7.83 -3.12 -3.13
CA GLY A 824 6.80 -2.09 -3.23
C GLY A 824 5.38 -2.66 -3.12
N GLY A 825 5.15 -3.85 -3.67
CA GLY A 825 3.84 -4.53 -3.58
C GLY A 825 3.47 -4.99 -2.17
N GLU A 826 4.45 -5.36 -1.34
CA GLU A 826 4.21 -5.66 0.09
C GLU A 826 4.00 -4.37 0.90
N LEU A 827 4.66 -3.28 0.54
CA LEU A 827 4.56 -1.99 1.22
C LEU A 827 3.25 -1.25 0.91
N LEU A 828 2.57 -1.58 -0.19
CA LEU A 828 1.39 -0.86 -0.67
C LEU A 828 0.27 -0.77 0.38
N SER A 829 -0.11 -1.89 0.99
CA SER A 829 -1.25 -1.99 1.90
C SER A 829 -1.20 -1.01 3.08
N PRO A 830 -0.12 -0.95 3.89
CA PRO A 830 -0.05 0.03 4.97
C PRO A 830 0.05 1.49 4.47
N LEU A 831 0.64 1.73 3.30
CA LEU A 831 0.77 3.08 2.73
C LEU A 831 -0.56 3.67 2.23
N LEU A 832 -1.56 2.82 1.92
CA LEU A 832 -2.92 3.25 1.55
C LEU A 832 -3.71 3.83 2.74
N LEU A 833 -3.30 3.55 3.97
CA LEU A 833 -4.11 3.85 5.17
C LEU A 833 -3.77 5.18 5.83
N SER A 834 -2.81 5.93 5.32
CA SER A 834 -2.43 7.26 5.84
C SER A 834 -1.81 8.13 4.75
N HIS A 835 -2.02 9.45 4.84
CA HIS A 835 -1.32 10.44 4.02
C HIS A 835 0.12 10.62 4.49
N ARG A 836 0.41 10.34 5.77
CA ARG A 836 1.72 10.58 6.37
C ARG A 836 2.44 9.27 6.64
N ARG A 837 3.55 9.09 5.96
CA ARG A 837 4.22 7.80 5.81
C ARG A 837 5.67 7.94 6.22
N LEU A 838 6.09 7.11 7.17
CA LEU A 838 7.48 6.97 7.57
C LEU A 838 7.94 5.54 7.24
N MET A 839 8.90 5.41 6.33
CA MET A 839 9.51 4.11 6.05
C MET A 839 10.91 4.09 6.64
N ILE A 840 11.21 3.04 7.39
CA ILE A 840 12.47 2.88 8.10
C ILE A 840 13.07 1.54 7.72
N GLY A 841 14.34 1.53 7.32
CA GLY A 841 14.96 0.30 6.86
C GLY A 841 16.45 0.43 6.63
N ASP A 842 17.06 -0.65 6.17
CA ASP A 842 18.46 -0.68 5.77
C ASP A 842 18.62 -1.56 4.53
N HIS A 843 18.61 -0.93 3.36
CA HIS A 843 18.76 -1.63 2.07
C HIS A 843 20.19 -2.12 1.81
N LYS A 844 21.15 -1.82 2.70
CA LYS A 844 22.48 -2.43 2.68
C LYS A 844 22.52 -3.78 3.42
N GLN A 845 21.43 -4.20 4.06
CA GLN A 845 21.22 -5.56 4.57
C GLN A 845 20.37 -6.39 3.58
N LEU A 846 19.97 -7.62 3.96
CA LEU A 846 19.31 -8.56 3.05
C LEU A 846 18.08 -7.94 2.36
N PRO A 847 17.94 -8.13 1.03
CA PRO A 847 16.79 -7.64 0.28
C PRO A 847 15.55 -8.53 0.52
N PRO A 848 14.38 -8.15 0.01
CA PRO A 848 13.23 -9.05 -0.04
C PRO A 848 13.57 -10.35 -0.80
N PHE A 849 12.87 -11.43 -0.47
CA PHE A 849 13.12 -12.75 -1.03
C PHE A 849 12.89 -12.75 -2.57
N ASP A 850 13.76 -13.45 -3.31
CA ASP A 850 13.70 -13.63 -4.76
C ASP A 850 13.70 -12.36 -5.64
N VAL A 851 14.02 -11.19 -5.07
CA VAL A 851 14.13 -9.92 -5.81
C VAL A 851 15.07 -10.01 -7.01
N ASP A 852 16.24 -10.65 -6.87
CA ASP A 852 17.21 -10.75 -7.96
C ASP A 852 16.65 -11.54 -9.17
N LYS A 853 15.77 -12.51 -8.93
CA LYS A 853 15.13 -13.30 -10.01
C LYS A 853 14.16 -12.43 -10.80
N ILE A 854 13.28 -11.71 -10.09
CA ILE A 854 12.29 -10.82 -10.71
C ILE A 854 13.01 -9.65 -11.41
N ALA A 855 14.03 -9.07 -10.81
CA ALA A 855 14.83 -7.99 -11.41
C ALA A 855 15.50 -8.45 -12.72
N LYS A 856 16.08 -9.66 -12.73
CA LYS A 856 16.65 -10.24 -13.94
C LYS A 856 15.60 -10.46 -15.02
N LEU A 857 14.40 -10.93 -14.66
CA LEU A 857 13.30 -11.10 -15.60
C LEU A 857 12.85 -9.75 -16.20
N LEU A 858 12.67 -8.73 -15.36
CA LEU A 858 12.26 -7.37 -15.76
C LEU A 858 13.26 -6.68 -16.71
N SER A 859 14.52 -7.14 -16.76
CA SER A 859 15.50 -6.66 -17.74
C SER A 859 15.22 -7.08 -19.18
N SER A 860 14.33 -8.06 -19.40
CA SER A 860 13.94 -8.55 -20.73
C SER A 860 12.44 -8.37 -20.96
N THR A 861 12.07 -7.29 -21.65
CA THR A 861 10.68 -6.95 -21.95
C THR A 861 9.94 -8.08 -22.68
N VAL A 862 10.60 -8.74 -23.63
CA VAL A 862 10.02 -9.87 -24.39
C VAL A 862 9.70 -11.05 -23.46
N ALA A 863 10.65 -11.44 -22.60
CA ALA A 863 10.43 -12.55 -21.67
C ALA A 863 9.29 -12.25 -20.69
N VAL A 864 9.19 -11.00 -20.21
CA VAL A 864 8.08 -10.57 -19.34
C VAL A 864 6.74 -10.68 -20.07
N GLN A 865 6.65 -10.24 -21.33
CA GLN A 865 5.40 -10.35 -22.11
C GLN A 865 4.96 -11.81 -22.28
N ASP A 866 5.89 -12.71 -22.56
CA ASP A 866 5.58 -14.13 -22.71
C ASP A 866 5.16 -14.77 -21.38
N VAL A 867 5.82 -14.39 -20.28
CA VAL A 867 5.41 -14.80 -18.92
C VAL A 867 4.00 -14.32 -18.60
N VAL A 868 3.65 -13.06 -18.89
CA VAL A 868 2.31 -12.52 -18.63
C VAL A 868 1.25 -13.28 -19.42
N LYS A 869 1.50 -13.58 -20.71
CA LYS A 869 0.58 -14.36 -21.55
C LYS A 869 0.37 -15.78 -21.02
N LEU A 870 1.45 -16.46 -20.59
CA LEU A 870 1.36 -17.81 -20.02
C LEU A 870 0.71 -17.79 -18.63
N ALA A 871 0.92 -16.74 -17.85
CA ALA A 871 0.31 -16.58 -16.53
C ALA A 871 -1.22 -16.42 -16.63
N ASP A 872 -1.73 -15.73 -17.66
CA ASP A 872 -3.19 -15.55 -17.88
C ASP A 872 -3.94 -16.89 -18.00
N SER A 873 -3.32 -17.93 -18.57
CA SER A 873 -3.93 -19.26 -18.67
C SER A 873 -3.68 -20.15 -17.43
N LEU A 874 -2.60 -19.90 -16.69
CA LEU A 874 -2.18 -20.72 -15.55
C LEU A 874 -2.66 -20.19 -14.19
N VAL A 875 -3.17 -18.96 -14.14
CA VAL A 875 -3.80 -18.36 -12.96
C VAL A 875 -5.32 -18.42 -13.11
N SER A 876 -5.99 -18.97 -12.12
CA SER A 876 -7.44 -19.11 -12.17
C SER A 876 -8.15 -17.77 -12.08
N ARG A 877 -9.07 -17.53 -13.02
CA ARG A 877 -10.06 -16.44 -12.95
C ARG A 877 -10.96 -16.54 -11.71
N TYR A 878 -11.06 -17.73 -11.08
CA TYR A 878 -11.81 -17.98 -9.84
C TYR A 878 -11.04 -17.66 -8.55
N LEU A 879 -9.96 -16.90 -8.60
CA LEU A 879 -9.48 -16.16 -7.43
C LEU A 879 -10.55 -15.19 -6.85
N LYS A 880 -11.82 -15.23 -7.32
CA LYS A 880 -13.05 -14.66 -6.74
C LYS A 880 -13.11 -13.13 -6.70
N ASP A 881 -12.30 -12.46 -7.48
CA ASP A 881 -12.28 -10.99 -7.55
C ASP A 881 -12.30 -10.54 -9.02
N PRO A 882 -13.28 -9.73 -9.46
CA PRO A 882 -13.28 -9.10 -10.79
C PRO A 882 -12.00 -8.32 -11.10
N GLY A 883 -11.25 -7.89 -10.08
CA GLY A 883 -10.01 -7.13 -10.24
C GLY A 883 -8.89 -7.87 -10.98
N ILE A 884 -8.93 -9.20 -11.09
CA ILE A 884 -7.86 -9.95 -11.78
C ILE A 884 -7.92 -9.78 -13.29
N ASP A 885 -9.10 -9.93 -13.89
CA ASP A 885 -9.27 -9.72 -15.34
C ASP A 885 -8.90 -8.27 -15.68
N GLU A 886 -9.33 -7.31 -14.84
CA GLU A 886 -8.91 -5.92 -14.98
C GLU A 886 -7.38 -5.76 -14.92
N THR A 887 -6.70 -6.44 -13.99
CA THR A 887 -5.23 -6.36 -13.80
C THR A 887 -4.49 -6.90 -15.04
N PHE A 888 -4.89 -8.07 -15.56
CA PHE A 888 -4.28 -8.66 -16.77
C PHE A 888 -4.58 -7.83 -18.02
N ASP A 889 -5.81 -7.34 -18.17
CA ASP A 889 -6.20 -6.44 -19.25
C ASP A 889 -5.40 -5.14 -19.21
N GLU A 890 -5.20 -4.56 -18.02
CA GLU A 890 -4.50 -3.30 -17.84
C GLU A 890 -3.04 -3.39 -18.28
N VAL A 891 -2.36 -4.47 -17.92
CA VAL A 891 -0.97 -4.74 -18.32
C VAL A 891 -0.89 -5.07 -19.82
N SER A 892 -1.84 -5.83 -20.35
CA SER A 892 -1.91 -6.17 -21.79
C SER A 892 -2.16 -4.94 -22.67
N LYS A 893 -2.86 -3.92 -22.15
CA LYS A 893 -3.15 -2.64 -22.83
C LYS A 893 -1.96 -1.67 -22.87
N ALA A 894 -0.84 -1.97 -22.22
CA ALA A 894 0.35 -1.10 -22.24
C ALA A 894 0.89 -0.85 -23.67
N GLY A 895 0.75 -1.83 -24.57
CA GLY A 895 1.13 -1.71 -25.98
C GLY A 895 2.60 -1.33 -26.15
N ASP A 896 2.86 -0.23 -26.86
CA ASP A 896 4.22 0.27 -27.15
C ASP A 896 4.99 0.79 -25.91
N ASP A 897 4.32 1.03 -24.78
CA ASP A 897 4.92 1.60 -23.56
C ASP A 897 5.33 0.54 -22.52
N PHE A 898 5.24 -0.76 -22.87
CA PHE A 898 5.50 -1.87 -21.94
C PHE A 898 6.91 -1.85 -21.34
N GLY A 899 7.90 -1.34 -22.09
CA GLY A 899 9.27 -1.18 -21.60
C GLY A 899 9.36 -0.20 -20.42
N SER A 900 8.63 0.91 -20.47
CA SER A 900 8.56 1.87 -19.38
C SER A 900 7.86 1.26 -18.16
N THR A 901 6.78 0.49 -18.37
CA THR A 901 6.10 -0.24 -17.29
C THR A 901 7.05 -1.24 -16.61
N CYS A 902 7.90 -1.94 -17.35
CA CYS A 902 8.92 -2.84 -16.77
C CYS A 902 9.96 -2.05 -15.94
N ALA A 903 10.37 -0.87 -16.41
CA ALA A 903 11.32 -0.02 -15.68
C ALA A 903 10.73 0.51 -14.37
N GLU A 904 9.45 0.93 -14.38
CA GLU A 904 8.75 1.33 -13.16
C GLU A 904 8.56 0.14 -12.21
N ALA A 905 8.20 -1.04 -12.73
CA ALA A 905 8.10 -2.25 -11.92
C ALA A 905 9.44 -2.60 -11.25
N LEU A 906 10.57 -2.42 -11.94
CA LEU A 906 11.90 -2.62 -11.36
C LEU A 906 12.21 -1.63 -10.23
N SER A 907 11.82 -0.36 -10.40
CA SER A 907 11.92 0.68 -9.37
C SER A 907 11.08 0.33 -8.14
N LEU A 908 9.85 -0.16 -8.35
CA LEU A 908 8.95 -0.60 -7.28
C LEU A 908 9.42 -1.86 -6.56
N LEU A 909 10.12 -2.78 -7.24
CA LEU A 909 10.59 -4.03 -6.66
C LEU A 909 11.52 -3.78 -5.45
N THR A 910 12.32 -2.71 -5.52
CA THR A 910 13.20 -2.24 -4.44
C THR A 910 12.87 -0.80 -4.05
N LEU A 911 11.56 -0.51 -3.89
CA LEU A 911 11.02 0.85 -3.69
C LEU A 911 11.81 1.68 -2.67
N PHE A 912 12.04 1.13 -1.46
CA PHE A 912 12.76 1.83 -0.40
C PHE A 912 14.20 2.18 -0.79
N GLU A 913 14.96 1.21 -1.32
CA GLU A 913 16.32 1.41 -1.82
C GLU A 913 16.34 2.49 -2.91
N THR A 914 15.45 2.36 -3.89
CA THR A 914 15.39 3.25 -5.04
C THR A 914 15.14 4.70 -4.61
N PHE A 915 14.19 4.94 -3.70
CA PHE A 915 13.90 6.29 -3.24
C PHE A 915 15.00 6.86 -2.35
N VAL A 916 15.55 6.06 -1.42
CA VAL A 916 16.65 6.50 -0.55
C VAL A 916 17.89 6.85 -1.37
N GLU A 917 18.32 5.99 -2.29
CA GLU A 917 19.53 6.22 -3.07
C GLU A 917 19.39 7.41 -4.03
N ARG A 918 18.21 7.59 -4.66
CA ARG A 918 17.93 8.77 -5.50
C ARG A 918 18.04 10.06 -4.68
N GLU A 919 17.46 10.07 -3.48
CA GLU A 919 17.46 11.25 -2.61
C GLU A 919 18.84 11.54 -2.01
N LEU A 920 19.56 10.54 -1.49
CA LEU A 920 20.92 10.72 -0.98
C LEU A 920 21.89 11.16 -2.09
N SER A 921 21.75 10.62 -3.30
CA SER A 921 22.52 11.05 -4.47
C SER A 921 22.23 12.50 -4.86
N ARG A 922 20.97 12.95 -4.75
CA ARG A 922 20.60 14.35 -4.94
C ARG A 922 21.29 15.23 -3.91
N GLN A 923 21.20 14.89 -2.63
CA GLN A 923 21.79 15.64 -1.52
C GLN A 923 23.30 15.81 -1.70
N LYS A 924 24.02 14.77 -2.15
CA LYS A 924 25.46 14.85 -2.49
C LYS A 924 25.77 15.82 -3.64
N LYS A 925 24.86 15.99 -4.62
CA LYS A 925 25.06 16.87 -5.79
C LYS A 925 24.61 18.32 -5.53
N LYS A 926 23.44 18.51 -4.92
CA LYS A 926 22.80 19.80 -4.58
C LYS A 926 21.87 19.64 -3.39
N ASP A 927 22.22 20.27 -2.28
CA ASP A 927 21.44 20.26 -1.03
C ASP A 927 20.51 21.48 -0.93
N ILE A 928 19.64 21.65 -1.93
CA ILE A 928 18.64 22.73 -1.96
C ILE A 928 17.25 22.12 -1.83
N GLY A 929 16.45 22.65 -0.89
CA GLY A 929 15.06 22.26 -0.65
C GLY A 929 14.88 21.18 0.43
N PRO A 930 13.63 20.85 0.78
CA PRO A 930 13.32 19.87 1.82
C PRO A 930 13.85 18.48 1.46
N ARG A 931 14.32 17.77 2.51
CA ARG A 931 14.84 16.41 2.42
C ARG A 931 13.72 15.42 2.69
N ILE A 932 13.63 14.39 1.86
CA ILE A 932 12.66 13.29 2.05
C ILE A 932 13.32 12.01 2.57
N ALA A 933 14.65 12.00 2.70
CA ALA A 933 15.38 10.87 3.25
C ALA A 933 16.60 11.31 4.06
N ARG A 934 16.94 10.52 5.10
CA ARG A 934 18.16 10.70 5.89
C ARG A 934 18.74 9.37 6.35
N ARG A 935 20.06 9.31 6.48
CA ARG A 935 20.81 8.22 7.10
C ARG A 935 21.11 8.53 8.56
N LEU A 936 20.91 7.57 9.46
CA LEU A 936 21.40 7.65 10.84
C LEU A 936 22.88 7.23 10.91
N THR A 937 23.69 7.99 11.64
CA THR A 937 25.16 7.83 11.64
C THR A 937 25.77 7.36 12.96
N GLU A 938 25.02 7.37 14.08
CA GLU A 938 25.54 6.97 15.40
C GLU A 938 24.96 5.63 15.88
N GLN A 939 25.83 4.65 16.18
CA GLN A 939 25.47 3.31 16.64
C GLN A 939 25.77 3.07 18.14
N TYR A 940 24.94 2.22 18.76
CA TYR A 940 24.91 1.93 20.20
C TYR A 940 25.09 0.45 20.54
N ARG A 941 25.36 -0.40 19.55
CA ARG A 941 25.37 -1.86 19.67
C ARG A 941 26.78 -2.44 19.73
N MET A 942 27.58 -2.17 18.71
CA MET A 942 28.84 -2.86 18.41
C MET A 942 30.02 -2.18 19.10
N HIS A 943 31.00 -2.97 19.51
CA HIS A 943 32.31 -2.46 19.95
C HIS A 943 32.93 -1.59 18.85
N PRO A 944 33.61 -0.47 19.17
CA PRO A 944 34.16 0.47 18.17
C PRO A 944 34.98 -0.18 17.05
N ALA A 945 35.80 -1.19 17.37
CA ALA A 945 36.57 -1.93 16.38
C ALA A 945 35.69 -2.69 15.36
N ILE A 946 34.64 -3.37 15.83
CA ILE A 946 33.69 -4.08 14.96
C ILE A 946 32.93 -3.07 14.09
N ALA A 947 32.47 -1.98 14.70
CA ALA A 947 31.74 -0.91 14.02
C ALA A 947 32.57 -0.26 12.90
N ARG A 948 33.88 -0.05 13.09
CA ARG A 948 34.76 0.53 12.06
C ARG A 948 34.91 -0.38 10.84
N ILE A 949 34.99 -1.69 11.02
CA ILE A 949 34.98 -2.64 9.88
C ILE A 949 33.67 -2.50 9.11
N VAL A 950 32.52 -2.59 9.79
CA VAL A 950 31.18 -2.48 9.17
C VAL A 950 31.02 -1.13 8.46
N SER A 951 31.44 -0.04 9.11
CA SER A 951 31.37 1.33 8.59
C SER A 951 32.17 1.52 7.31
N LYS A 952 33.41 1.00 7.26
CA LYS A 952 34.28 1.07 6.08
C LYS A 952 33.74 0.22 4.93
N CYS A 953 33.23 -0.97 5.21
CA CYS A 953 32.79 -1.90 4.16
C CYS A 953 31.44 -1.52 3.52
N PHE A 954 30.52 -0.93 4.29
CA PHE A 954 29.11 -0.81 3.84
C PHE A 954 28.53 0.60 3.94
N TYR A 955 29.16 1.53 4.67
CA TYR A 955 28.59 2.84 4.99
C TYR A 955 29.55 4.01 4.78
N GLU A 956 30.53 3.88 3.86
CA GLU A 956 31.40 4.99 3.45
C GLU A 956 32.16 5.68 4.61
N ARG A 957 32.40 4.96 5.72
CA ARG A 957 32.98 5.49 6.97
C ARG A 957 32.12 6.53 7.70
N GLU A 958 30.83 6.64 7.38
CA GLU A 958 29.89 7.56 8.02
C GLU A 958 29.24 6.99 9.29
N LEU A 959 29.37 5.69 9.55
CA LEU A 959 28.84 5.05 10.76
C LEU A 959 29.86 5.12 11.90
N GLU A 960 29.50 5.79 12.99
CA GLU A 960 30.35 6.01 14.16
C GLU A 960 29.74 5.42 15.43
N THR A 961 30.57 5.04 16.40
CA THR A 961 30.09 4.61 17.73
C THR A 961 29.80 5.83 18.59
N ASN A 962 28.59 5.91 19.17
CA ASN A 962 28.23 6.98 20.08
C ASN A 962 29.22 7.07 21.26
N ALA A 963 29.56 8.30 21.68
CA ALA A 963 30.57 8.55 22.71
C ALA A 963 30.28 7.84 24.05
N LYS A 964 29.01 7.79 24.50
CA LYS A 964 28.63 7.10 25.74
C LYS A 964 28.84 5.59 25.62
N GLN A 965 28.46 5.02 24.48
CA GLN A 965 28.66 3.59 24.22
C GLN A 965 30.14 3.25 24.05
N ALA A 966 30.93 4.10 23.39
CA ALA A 966 32.37 3.93 23.27
C ALA A 966 33.06 3.97 24.65
N ALA A 967 32.64 4.90 25.52
CA ALA A 967 33.12 4.97 26.90
C ALA A 967 32.75 3.69 27.67
N LYS A 968 31.52 3.18 27.52
CA LYS A 968 31.07 1.91 28.12
C LYS A 968 32.00 0.76 27.76
N PHE A 969 32.32 0.59 26.48
CA PHE A 969 33.24 -0.47 26.02
C PHE A 969 34.68 -0.29 26.54
N ALA A 970 35.10 0.94 26.82
CA ALA A 970 36.42 1.23 27.36
C ALA A 970 36.53 1.03 28.88
N THR A 971 35.44 1.26 29.63
CA THR A 971 35.44 1.21 31.10
C THR A 971 34.89 -0.08 31.67
N GLU A 972 33.88 -0.69 31.04
CA GLU A 972 33.29 -1.94 31.52
C GLU A 972 34.06 -3.16 31.01
N PRO A 973 34.28 -4.19 31.86
CA PRO A 973 34.91 -5.42 31.40
C PRO A 973 34.00 -6.14 30.41
N SER A 974 34.59 -6.79 29.41
CA SER A 974 33.81 -7.62 28.48
C SER A 974 33.05 -8.70 29.26
N PRO A 975 31.75 -8.92 28.97
CA PRO A 975 30.96 -9.97 29.62
C PRO A 975 31.41 -11.38 29.20
N VAL A 976 32.28 -11.47 28.20
CA VAL A 976 32.85 -12.71 27.68
C VAL A 976 34.37 -12.64 27.76
N LYS A 977 34.99 -13.71 28.27
CA LYS A 977 36.44 -13.86 28.37
C LYS A 977 36.91 -15.15 27.73
N SER A 978 38.23 -15.28 27.57
CA SER A 978 38.85 -16.53 27.19
C SER A 978 39.38 -17.27 28.41
N ILE A 979 39.14 -18.58 28.44
CA ILE A 979 39.76 -19.49 29.41
C ILE A 979 41.28 -19.58 29.15
N ASN A 980 41.69 -19.53 27.88
CA ASN A 980 43.09 -19.56 27.47
C ASN A 980 43.38 -18.47 26.42
N PRO A 981 43.73 -17.25 26.87
CA PRO A 981 44.01 -16.12 25.97
C PRO A 981 45.19 -16.33 25.02
N ALA A 982 46.08 -17.30 25.29
CA ALA A 982 47.16 -17.64 24.37
C ALA A 982 46.66 -18.39 23.13
N LEU A 983 45.59 -19.17 23.26
CA LEU A 983 44.95 -19.90 22.16
C LEU A 983 43.82 -19.09 21.51
N LEU A 984 42.98 -18.43 22.33
CA LEU A 984 41.88 -17.59 21.85
C LEU A 984 41.98 -16.18 22.48
N PRO A 985 42.72 -15.24 21.87
CA PRO A 985 43.01 -13.94 22.45
C PRO A 985 41.77 -13.12 22.80
N ASP A 986 41.76 -12.48 23.96
CA ASP A 986 40.70 -11.58 24.43
C ASP A 986 40.72 -10.25 23.68
N LYS A 987 40.33 -10.31 22.40
CA LYS A 987 40.19 -9.17 21.51
C LYS A 987 38.76 -9.09 20.99
N PRO A 988 38.26 -7.87 20.72
CA PRO A 988 36.94 -7.67 20.10
C PRO A 988 36.77 -8.44 18.80
N ILE A 989 37.85 -8.59 18.03
CA ILE A 989 37.86 -9.30 16.75
C ILE A 989 38.93 -10.40 16.79
N VAL A 990 38.54 -11.63 16.52
CA VAL A 990 39.47 -12.76 16.37
C VAL A 990 39.18 -13.44 15.04
N PHE A 991 40.19 -13.53 14.18
CA PHE A 991 40.12 -14.30 12.95
C PHE A 991 40.89 -15.60 13.12
N ILE A 992 40.20 -16.74 13.06
CA ILE A 992 40.81 -18.07 13.05
C ILE A 992 41.13 -18.42 11.61
N ASP A 993 42.41 -18.35 11.26
CA ASP A 993 42.90 -18.49 9.90
C ASP A 993 43.14 -19.96 9.55
N MET A 994 42.35 -20.42 8.58
CA MET A 994 42.37 -21.78 8.04
C MET A 994 43.32 -21.85 6.84
N PRO A 995 44.08 -22.95 6.68
CA PRO A 995 44.96 -23.12 5.53
C PRO A 995 44.17 -23.09 4.22
N TYR A 996 44.74 -22.48 3.18
CA TYR A 996 44.09 -22.43 1.88
C TYR A 996 44.15 -23.81 1.22
N ALA A 997 43.02 -24.33 0.74
CA ALA A 997 42.92 -25.65 0.11
C ALA A 997 43.95 -25.83 -1.02
N GLN A 998 44.23 -24.79 -1.81
CA GLN A 998 45.18 -24.85 -2.92
C GLN A 998 46.65 -24.94 -2.47
N GLU A 999 46.97 -24.50 -1.25
CA GLU A 999 48.33 -24.54 -0.69
C GLU A 999 48.67 -25.92 -0.10
N GLU A 1000 47.69 -26.80 0.15
CA GLU A 1000 47.91 -28.14 0.70
C GLU A 1000 48.35 -29.21 -0.33
N GLY A 1001 48.32 -28.89 -1.63
CA GLY A 1001 48.76 -29.79 -2.70
C GLY A 1001 47.80 -30.96 -3.02
N PRO A 1002 48.14 -31.84 -3.98
CA PRO A 1002 47.30 -32.98 -4.37
C PRO A 1002 47.15 -33.99 -3.22
N GLY A 1003 45.91 -34.23 -2.79
CA GLY A 1003 45.60 -35.12 -1.65
C GLY A 1003 45.46 -34.42 -0.30
N GLY A 1004 45.63 -33.09 -0.25
CA GLY A 1004 45.27 -32.25 0.89
C GLY A 1004 43.81 -32.43 1.27
N ARG A 1005 43.51 -32.38 2.57
CA ARG A 1005 42.13 -32.50 3.06
C ARG A 1005 41.52 -31.12 3.33
N GLY A 1006 42.28 -30.02 3.42
CA GLY A 1006 41.78 -28.70 3.78
C GLY A 1006 40.76 -28.13 2.78
N GLY A 1007 39.73 -27.45 3.29
CA GLY A 1007 38.73 -26.76 2.47
C GLY A 1007 37.30 -27.28 2.60
N GLU A 1008 36.39 -26.73 1.80
CA GLU A 1008 35.01 -27.23 1.72
C GLU A 1008 34.97 -28.66 1.12
N ARG A 1009 34.10 -29.51 1.65
CA ARG A 1009 34.01 -30.95 1.30
C ARG A 1009 32.56 -31.37 1.12
N ALA A 1010 32.33 -32.56 0.55
CA ALA A 1010 31.00 -33.17 0.46
C ALA A 1010 30.44 -33.54 1.85
N PRO A 1011 29.13 -33.35 2.11
CA PRO A 1011 28.13 -32.76 1.22
C PRO A 1011 28.36 -31.25 0.97
N PRO A 1012 27.99 -30.71 -0.21
CA PRO A 1012 28.40 -29.37 -0.65
C PRO A 1012 28.08 -28.28 0.37
N TRP A 1013 28.90 -27.24 0.45
CA TRP A 1013 28.70 -26.11 1.38
C TRP A 1013 28.82 -26.49 2.87
N SER A 1014 29.65 -27.50 3.18
CA SER A 1014 30.12 -27.79 4.53
C SER A 1014 31.65 -27.85 4.57
N ASN A 1015 32.23 -27.40 5.69
CA ASN A 1015 33.65 -27.46 5.95
C ASN A 1015 33.89 -28.11 7.33
N PRO A 1016 34.29 -29.39 7.37
CA PRO A 1016 34.54 -30.11 8.61
C PRO A 1016 35.63 -29.52 9.50
N ASP A 1017 36.67 -28.94 8.91
CA ASP A 1017 37.80 -28.39 9.65
C ASP A 1017 37.41 -27.06 10.31
N GLU A 1018 36.65 -26.22 9.61
CA GLU A 1018 36.06 -25.02 10.20
C GLU A 1018 35.07 -25.36 11.32
N ALA A 1019 34.24 -26.39 11.13
CA ALA A 1019 33.33 -26.84 12.19
C ALA A 1019 34.11 -27.29 13.44
N ALA A 1020 35.23 -28.00 13.26
CA ALA A 1020 36.12 -28.35 14.37
C ALA A 1020 36.76 -27.12 15.02
N ALA A 1021 37.14 -26.12 14.24
CA ALA A 1021 37.69 -24.86 14.75
C ALA A 1021 36.68 -24.04 15.55
N VAL A 1022 35.41 -24.03 15.13
CA VAL A 1022 34.31 -23.44 15.90
C VAL A 1022 34.18 -24.14 17.26
N ILE A 1023 34.18 -25.47 17.30
CA ILE A 1023 34.10 -26.22 18.56
C ILE A 1023 35.30 -25.91 19.46
N GLU A 1024 36.51 -25.86 18.91
CA GLU A 1024 37.71 -25.52 19.68
C GLU A 1024 37.65 -24.10 20.23
N ALA A 1025 37.20 -23.12 19.43
CA ALA A 1025 36.98 -21.76 19.91
C ALA A 1025 35.94 -21.70 21.04
N LEU A 1026 34.84 -22.47 20.93
CA LEU A 1026 33.82 -22.57 21.97
C LEU A 1026 34.36 -23.13 23.29
N LYS A 1027 35.30 -24.09 23.26
CA LYS A 1027 35.93 -24.61 24.50
C LYS A 1027 36.67 -23.53 25.28
N HIS A 1028 37.27 -22.57 24.58
CA HIS A 1028 38.05 -21.50 25.20
C HIS A 1028 37.23 -20.25 25.53
N LEU A 1029 35.92 -20.21 25.25
CA LEU A 1029 35.06 -19.05 25.48
C LEU A 1029 34.26 -19.19 26.78
N ALA A 1030 34.34 -18.25 27.72
CA ALA A 1030 33.64 -18.33 29.00
C ALA A 1030 32.96 -17.01 29.39
N PRO A 1031 31.88 -17.04 30.19
CA PRO A 1031 31.31 -15.83 30.77
C PRO A 1031 32.28 -15.19 31.78
N ASN A 1032 32.30 -13.86 31.86
CA ASN A 1032 33.23 -13.12 32.72
C ASN A 1032 32.67 -12.75 34.12
N GLY A 1033 31.44 -13.16 34.47
CA GLY A 1033 30.91 -13.16 35.83
C GLY A 1033 30.63 -11.80 36.51
N SER A 1034 29.34 -11.47 36.68
CA SER A 1034 28.65 -10.92 37.89
C SER A 1034 27.29 -10.29 37.52
N GLY A 1035 26.53 -10.92 36.61
CA GLY A 1035 25.30 -10.36 36.05
C GLY A 1035 24.51 -11.37 35.22
N LYS A 1036 23.64 -10.86 34.34
CA LYS A 1036 22.87 -11.67 33.37
C LYS A 1036 23.82 -12.49 32.48
N SER A 1037 23.52 -13.75 32.24
CA SER A 1037 24.30 -14.62 31.35
C SER A 1037 24.49 -13.95 29.98
N PRO A 1038 25.73 -13.83 29.47
CA PRO A 1038 25.98 -13.24 28.16
C PRO A 1038 25.33 -14.05 27.05
N SER A 1039 24.89 -13.39 25.99
CA SER A 1039 24.31 -14.07 24.84
C SER A 1039 25.37 -14.54 23.85
N LEU A 1040 25.15 -15.71 23.25
CA LEU A 1040 26.05 -16.32 22.26
C LEU A 1040 25.27 -16.76 21.03
N ALA A 1041 25.85 -16.53 19.85
CA ALA A 1041 25.39 -17.07 18.58
C ALA A 1041 26.53 -17.71 17.78
N VAL A 1042 26.24 -18.81 17.11
CA VAL A 1042 27.13 -19.50 16.18
C VAL A 1042 26.45 -19.51 14.82
N LEU A 1043 27.04 -18.81 13.85
CA LEU A 1043 26.41 -18.54 12.56
C LEU A 1043 27.20 -19.15 11.41
N SER A 1044 26.49 -19.54 10.36
CA SER A 1044 27.10 -19.86 9.07
C SER A 1044 26.15 -19.51 7.93
N PRO A 1045 26.64 -19.12 6.73
CA PRO A 1045 25.77 -18.87 5.58
C PRO A 1045 25.01 -20.12 5.11
N TYR A 1046 25.48 -21.31 5.47
CA TYR A 1046 25.01 -22.56 4.90
C TYR A 1046 24.38 -23.48 5.94
N TRP A 1047 23.11 -23.84 5.72
CA TRP A 1047 22.34 -24.73 6.61
C TRP A 1047 23.06 -26.05 6.94
N GLN A 1048 23.71 -26.68 5.95
CA GLN A 1048 24.43 -27.94 6.17
C GLN A 1048 25.59 -27.78 7.16
N GLN A 1049 26.27 -26.64 7.13
CA GLN A 1049 27.30 -26.31 8.10
C GLN A 1049 26.71 -26.05 9.48
N VAL A 1050 25.60 -25.31 9.56
CA VAL A 1050 24.88 -25.05 10.82
C VAL A 1050 24.53 -26.36 11.52
N ARG A 1051 23.86 -27.29 10.82
CA ARG A 1051 23.54 -28.63 11.35
C ARG A 1051 24.77 -29.41 11.79
N ARG A 1052 25.86 -29.34 11.02
CA ARG A 1052 27.10 -30.03 11.38
C ARG A 1052 27.67 -29.50 12.70
N ILE A 1053 27.72 -28.19 12.85
CA ILE A 1053 28.22 -27.55 14.07
C ILE A 1053 27.30 -27.86 15.24
N GLU A 1054 25.99 -27.76 15.06
CA GLU A 1054 24.97 -28.09 16.06
C GLU A 1054 25.13 -29.51 16.61
N ARG A 1055 25.23 -30.52 15.72
CA ARG A 1055 25.51 -31.91 16.13
C ARG A 1055 26.79 -32.05 16.93
N LEU A 1056 27.85 -31.33 16.55
CA LEU A 1056 29.13 -31.37 17.26
C LEU A 1056 29.04 -30.70 18.64
N ILE A 1057 28.27 -29.62 18.76
CA ILE A 1057 27.97 -28.96 20.04
C ILE A 1057 27.24 -29.94 20.95
N ASP A 1058 26.17 -30.58 20.47
CA ASP A 1058 25.37 -31.53 21.24
C ASP A 1058 26.19 -32.74 21.72
N GLN A 1059 27.04 -33.29 20.83
CA GLN A 1059 27.96 -34.39 21.18
C GLN A 1059 28.99 -33.99 22.26
N SER A 1060 29.39 -32.72 22.29
CA SER A 1060 30.47 -32.24 23.17
C SER A 1060 29.97 -31.52 24.43
N ARG A 1061 28.65 -31.31 24.54
CA ARG A 1061 27.99 -30.45 25.55
C ARG A 1061 28.25 -30.88 26.99
N SER A 1062 28.21 -32.18 27.25
CA SER A 1062 28.41 -32.76 28.59
C SER A 1062 29.87 -33.06 28.94
N ALA A 1063 30.81 -32.79 28.04
CA ALA A 1063 32.23 -33.13 28.19
C ALA A 1063 33.15 -31.90 28.15
N SER A 1064 33.35 -31.31 26.96
CA SER A 1064 34.36 -30.26 26.74
C SER A 1064 33.78 -28.86 26.57
N LEU A 1065 32.45 -28.73 26.48
CA LEU A 1065 31.74 -27.45 26.30
C LEU A 1065 30.88 -27.06 27.52
N ILE A 1066 31.29 -27.46 28.72
CA ILE A 1066 30.54 -27.21 29.98
C ILE A 1066 30.33 -25.70 30.22
N ASN A 1067 31.28 -24.87 29.77
CA ASN A 1067 31.23 -23.42 29.78
C ASN A 1067 30.02 -22.81 29.05
N LEU A 1068 29.41 -23.53 28.10
CA LEU A 1068 28.22 -23.05 27.37
C LEU A 1068 26.97 -22.94 28.26
N SER A 1069 26.92 -23.66 29.38
CA SER A 1069 25.83 -23.54 30.36
C SER A 1069 25.72 -22.13 30.96
N GLY A 1070 26.80 -21.35 30.93
CA GLY A 1070 26.84 -19.97 31.39
C GLY A 1070 26.41 -18.94 30.33
N PHE A 1071 26.03 -19.35 29.12
CA PHE A 1071 25.56 -18.46 28.07
C PHE A 1071 24.06 -18.64 27.81
N THR A 1072 23.40 -17.55 27.39
CA THR A 1072 22.05 -17.62 26.84
C THR A 1072 22.12 -17.76 25.31
N PRO A 1073 21.46 -18.76 24.71
CA PRO A 1073 21.40 -18.85 23.25
C PRO A 1073 20.67 -17.66 22.68
N ALA A 1074 21.25 -16.99 21.68
CA ALA A 1074 20.62 -15.85 21.03
C ALA A 1074 19.67 -16.26 19.90
N VAL A 1075 19.83 -17.46 19.33
CA VAL A 1075 19.01 -17.96 18.22
C VAL A 1075 17.72 -18.57 18.79
N GLU A 1076 16.55 -18.11 18.31
CA GLU A 1076 15.24 -18.59 18.75
C GLU A 1076 15.01 -20.06 18.33
N GLY A 1077 14.45 -20.86 19.23
CA GLY A 1077 13.92 -22.21 18.94
C GLY A 1077 14.92 -23.35 18.69
N ILE A 1078 16.21 -23.08 18.45
CA ILE A 1078 17.15 -24.07 17.86
C ILE A 1078 18.46 -24.26 18.67
N GLY A 1079 18.74 -23.44 19.69
CA GLY A 1079 19.98 -23.52 20.48
C GLY A 1079 20.97 -22.42 20.10
N PHE A 1080 22.27 -22.69 20.06
CA PHE A 1080 23.29 -21.65 19.77
C PHE A 1080 23.51 -21.42 18.27
N CYS A 1081 23.07 -22.33 17.40
CA CYS A 1081 23.38 -22.35 15.98
C CYS A 1081 22.25 -21.76 15.12
N GLY A 1082 22.60 -20.97 14.10
CA GLY A 1082 21.63 -20.44 13.14
C GLY A 1082 22.25 -20.06 11.80
N THR A 1083 21.43 -19.94 10.76
CA THR A 1083 21.90 -19.36 9.50
C THR A 1083 22.00 -17.84 9.62
N VAL A 1084 22.81 -17.22 8.77
CA VAL A 1084 22.91 -15.75 8.70
C VAL A 1084 21.55 -15.11 8.43
N ASP A 1085 20.82 -15.67 7.45
CA ASP A 1085 19.53 -15.16 7.01
C ASP A 1085 18.46 -15.31 8.12
N SER A 1086 18.45 -16.43 8.86
CA SER A 1086 17.52 -16.65 9.99
C SER A 1086 17.83 -15.81 11.23
N PHE A 1087 19.08 -15.38 11.42
CA PHE A 1087 19.50 -14.55 12.56
C PHE A 1087 19.43 -13.04 12.27
N GLN A 1088 18.81 -12.65 11.16
CA GLN A 1088 18.69 -11.24 10.80
C GLN A 1088 17.75 -10.50 11.76
N GLY A 1089 18.27 -9.44 12.38
CA GLY A 1089 17.57 -8.70 13.45
C GLY A 1089 18.05 -9.11 14.84
N GLY A 1090 18.54 -10.34 14.99
CA GLY A 1090 19.21 -10.84 16.19
C GLY A 1090 20.55 -10.14 16.45
N GLU A 1091 20.99 -10.23 17.70
CA GLU A 1091 22.26 -9.71 18.21
C GLU A 1091 22.74 -10.58 19.38
N ALA A 1092 24.06 -10.70 19.55
CA ALA A 1092 24.64 -11.44 20.67
C ALA A 1092 25.88 -10.74 21.24
N ASP A 1093 26.18 -10.96 22.53
CA ASP A 1093 27.40 -10.44 23.16
C ASP A 1093 28.65 -11.00 22.49
N ALA A 1094 28.63 -12.31 22.20
CA ALA A 1094 29.64 -12.97 21.38
C ALA A 1094 29.00 -13.67 20.16
N VAL A 1095 29.65 -13.56 19.00
CA VAL A 1095 29.26 -14.26 17.78
C VAL A 1095 30.47 -15.00 17.22
N ILE A 1096 30.29 -16.28 16.88
CA ILE A 1096 31.25 -17.07 16.12
C ILE A 1096 30.67 -17.36 14.74
N VAL A 1097 31.43 -17.11 13.67
CA VAL A 1097 30.96 -17.33 12.30
C VAL A 1097 31.89 -18.29 11.56
N SER A 1098 31.33 -19.35 10.97
CA SER A 1098 32.02 -20.20 10.00
C SER A 1098 31.67 -19.77 8.57
N MET A 1099 32.68 -19.36 7.81
CA MET A 1099 32.53 -18.83 6.47
C MET A 1099 32.43 -19.93 5.39
N VAL A 1100 32.91 -21.14 5.69
CA VAL A 1100 32.88 -22.37 4.90
C VAL A 1100 33.74 -22.35 3.65
N ARG A 1101 33.64 -21.30 2.84
CA ARG A 1101 34.21 -21.25 1.49
C ARG A 1101 35.73 -21.21 1.54
N ASN A 1102 36.32 -22.25 0.97
CA ASN A 1102 37.75 -22.45 0.79
C ASN A 1102 37.95 -23.54 -0.28
N ASN A 1103 38.20 -23.15 -1.54
CA ASN A 1103 38.17 -24.04 -2.70
C ASN A 1103 39.14 -23.60 -3.82
N HIS A 1104 39.22 -24.41 -4.89
CA HIS A 1104 40.10 -24.21 -6.04
C HIS A 1104 39.42 -23.52 -7.23
N HIS A 1105 38.26 -22.88 -7.05
CA HIS A 1105 37.54 -22.28 -8.17
C HIS A 1105 38.23 -21.01 -8.70
N ALA A 1106 38.33 -20.90 -10.03
CA ALA A 1106 39.06 -19.81 -10.69
C ALA A 1106 38.30 -18.49 -10.84
N THR A 1107 36.97 -18.46 -10.64
CA THR A 1107 36.15 -17.24 -10.77
C THR A 1107 35.58 -16.81 -9.42
N PRO A 1108 35.54 -15.50 -9.09
CA PRO A 1108 35.00 -15.03 -7.81
C PRO A 1108 33.58 -15.49 -7.54
N ALA A 1109 32.72 -15.53 -8.58
CA ALA A 1109 31.35 -16.01 -8.49
C ALA A 1109 31.25 -17.45 -7.98
N ARG A 1110 32.04 -18.37 -8.56
CA ARG A 1110 32.07 -19.77 -8.13
C ARG A 1110 32.85 -19.96 -6.85
N ALA A 1111 33.88 -19.15 -6.58
CA ALA A 1111 34.69 -19.27 -5.38
C ALA A 1111 33.89 -18.91 -4.12
N LEU A 1112 33.24 -17.74 -4.11
CA LEU A 1112 32.56 -17.20 -2.93
C LEU A 1112 31.11 -17.68 -2.77
N GLY A 1113 30.40 -18.00 -3.86
CA GLY A 1113 28.99 -18.37 -3.78
C GLY A 1113 28.18 -17.33 -3.01
N PHE A 1114 27.55 -17.74 -1.90
CA PHE A 1114 26.72 -16.87 -1.04
C PHE A 1114 27.50 -15.73 -0.39
N LEU A 1115 28.82 -15.88 -0.19
CA LEU A 1115 29.66 -14.83 0.40
C LEU A 1115 29.98 -13.67 -0.55
N ARG A 1116 29.64 -13.79 -1.85
CA ARG A 1116 29.78 -12.68 -2.81
C ARG A 1116 28.81 -11.54 -2.49
N ASP A 1117 27.71 -11.86 -1.82
CA ASP A 1117 26.67 -10.90 -1.46
C ASP A 1117 27.12 -9.99 -0.31
N ASN A 1118 27.33 -8.70 -0.62
CA ASN A 1118 27.75 -7.72 0.37
C ASN A 1118 26.71 -7.51 1.49
N ARG A 1119 25.42 -7.74 1.22
CA ARG A 1119 24.31 -7.58 2.17
C ARG A 1119 24.37 -8.66 3.24
N ARG A 1120 24.66 -9.90 2.84
CA ARG A 1120 24.93 -11.01 3.78
C ARG A 1120 26.16 -10.77 4.63
N MET A 1121 27.22 -10.25 4.03
CA MET A 1121 28.46 -9.93 4.74
C MET A 1121 28.26 -8.80 5.76
N ASN A 1122 27.44 -7.81 5.44
CA ASN A 1122 27.02 -6.78 6.38
C ASN A 1122 26.29 -7.41 7.57
N VAL A 1123 25.33 -8.32 7.32
CA VAL A 1123 24.64 -9.05 8.39
C VAL A 1123 25.64 -9.83 9.24
N ILE A 1124 26.52 -10.65 8.65
CA ILE A 1124 27.54 -11.46 9.34
C ILE A 1124 28.38 -10.62 10.30
N LEU A 1125 28.91 -9.49 9.82
CA LEU A 1125 29.87 -8.68 10.56
C LEU A 1125 29.20 -7.80 11.64
N SER A 1126 27.89 -7.57 11.56
CA SER A 1126 27.17 -6.63 12.42
C SER A 1126 26.37 -7.26 13.57
N ARG A 1127 26.48 -8.57 13.82
CA ARG A 1127 25.68 -9.25 14.87
C ARG A 1127 26.29 -9.21 16.28
N ALA A 1128 27.60 -9.03 16.37
CA ALA A 1128 28.33 -9.07 17.63
C ALA A 1128 28.33 -7.71 18.35
N LYS A 1129 28.06 -7.71 19.66
CA LYS A 1129 28.22 -6.53 20.51
C LYS A 1129 29.65 -6.38 20.99
N TRP A 1130 30.19 -7.41 21.66
CA TRP A 1130 31.52 -7.35 22.30
C TRP A 1130 32.59 -8.11 21.53
N ARG A 1131 32.28 -9.33 21.08
CA ARG A 1131 33.29 -10.22 20.50
C ARG A 1131 32.80 -10.90 19.23
N LEU A 1132 33.56 -10.73 18.15
CA LEU A 1132 33.34 -11.37 16.86
C LEU A 1132 34.50 -12.32 16.56
N VAL A 1133 34.19 -13.62 16.45
CA VAL A 1133 35.15 -14.64 16.03
C VAL A 1133 34.78 -15.11 14.62
N ILE A 1134 35.69 -14.97 13.67
CA ILE A 1134 35.48 -15.37 12.27
C ILE A 1134 36.40 -16.55 11.97
N VAL A 1135 35.85 -17.63 11.42
CA VAL A 1135 36.59 -18.81 10.97
C VAL A 1135 36.55 -18.88 9.45
N GLY A 1136 37.71 -18.86 8.81
CA GLY A 1136 37.84 -18.90 7.35
C GLY A 1136 39.29 -18.83 6.90
N SER A 1137 39.57 -18.70 5.60
CA SER A 1137 40.95 -18.65 5.08
C SER A 1137 41.28 -17.27 4.48
N LEU A 1138 42.21 -16.54 5.10
CA LEU A 1138 42.64 -15.22 4.61
C LEU A 1138 43.39 -15.32 3.27
N SER A 1139 44.22 -16.35 3.11
CA SER A 1139 44.92 -16.62 1.84
C SER A 1139 43.92 -16.84 0.70
N PHE A 1140 42.85 -17.61 0.93
CA PHE A 1140 41.76 -17.76 -0.04
C PHE A 1140 41.11 -16.42 -0.40
N TYR A 1141 40.70 -15.62 0.59
CA TYR A 1141 40.04 -14.34 0.31
C TYR A 1141 40.94 -13.34 -0.41
N ARG A 1142 42.23 -13.26 -0.02
CA ARG A 1142 43.22 -12.41 -0.70
C ARG A 1142 43.44 -12.86 -2.15
N HIS A 1143 43.49 -14.17 -2.40
CA HIS A 1143 43.59 -14.71 -3.75
C HIS A 1143 42.36 -14.32 -4.60
N VAL A 1144 41.15 -14.52 -4.08
CA VAL A 1144 39.91 -14.15 -4.77
C VAL A 1144 39.86 -12.66 -5.11
N VAL A 1145 40.25 -11.77 -4.18
CA VAL A 1145 40.32 -10.32 -4.43
C VAL A 1145 41.33 -10.00 -5.53
N SER A 1146 42.51 -10.62 -5.51
CA SER A 1146 43.52 -10.43 -6.55
C SER A 1146 43.02 -10.87 -7.94
N VAL A 1147 42.27 -11.97 -8.01
CA VAL A 1147 41.67 -12.45 -9.27
C VAL A 1147 40.55 -11.52 -9.74
N ALA A 1148 39.71 -11.00 -8.85
CA ALA A 1148 38.65 -10.07 -9.25
C ALA A 1148 39.21 -8.74 -9.78
N GLN A 1149 40.28 -8.24 -9.19
CA GLN A 1149 40.97 -7.03 -9.66
C GLN A 1149 41.51 -7.20 -11.10
N SER A 1150 42.05 -8.37 -11.43
CA SER A 1150 42.53 -8.64 -12.80
C SER A 1150 41.39 -8.77 -13.81
N LEU A 1151 40.19 -9.13 -13.36
CA LEU A 1151 38.97 -9.25 -14.17
C LEU A 1151 38.12 -7.96 -14.23
N SER A 1152 38.54 -6.89 -13.55
CA SER A 1152 37.76 -5.64 -13.40
C SER A 1152 36.36 -5.84 -12.78
N GLU A 1153 36.16 -6.91 -11.99
CA GLU A 1153 34.91 -7.17 -11.29
C GLU A 1153 34.79 -6.27 -10.04
N GLN A 1154 33.91 -5.26 -10.09
CA GLN A 1154 33.71 -4.32 -8.97
C GLN A 1154 32.82 -4.88 -7.84
N ASP A 1155 32.08 -5.97 -8.10
CA ASP A 1155 31.02 -6.47 -7.22
C ASP A 1155 31.51 -7.00 -5.85
N ILE A 1156 32.81 -7.25 -5.69
CA ILE A 1156 33.39 -7.74 -4.43
C ILE A 1156 34.31 -6.72 -3.73
N GLY A 1157 34.21 -5.42 -4.08
CA GLY A 1157 35.03 -4.37 -3.47
C GLY A 1157 34.99 -4.36 -1.94
N PHE A 1158 33.83 -4.66 -1.35
CA PHE A 1158 33.65 -4.76 0.10
C PHE A 1158 34.59 -5.78 0.77
N LEU A 1159 34.99 -6.85 0.07
CA LEU A 1159 35.88 -7.88 0.61
C LEU A 1159 37.32 -7.35 0.72
N SER A 1160 37.74 -6.50 -0.23
CA SER A 1160 38.99 -5.76 -0.14
C SER A 1160 38.98 -4.80 1.05
N ASP A 1161 37.88 -4.07 1.22
CA ASP A 1161 37.71 -3.16 2.36
C ASP A 1161 37.71 -3.90 3.70
N PHE A 1162 37.09 -5.08 3.77
CA PHE A 1162 37.10 -5.95 4.95
C PHE A 1162 38.51 -6.38 5.32
N LEU A 1163 39.29 -6.87 4.36
CA LEU A 1163 40.67 -7.31 4.60
C LEU A 1163 41.54 -6.13 5.07
N ALA A 1164 41.41 -4.97 4.41
CA ALA A 1164 42.15 -3.77 4.81
C ALA A 1164 41.72 -3.27 6.21
N ALA A 1165 40.42 -3.29 6.54
CA ALA A 1165 39.92 -2.91 7.85
C ALA A 1165 40.41 -3.86 8.96
N LEU A 1166 40.46 -5.17 8.67
CA LEU A 1166 40.97 -6.17 9.60
C LEU A 1166 42.47 -5.95 9.89
N ASP A 1167 43.27 -5.65 8.87
CA ASP A 1167 44.70 -5.35 9.02
C ASP A 1167 44.93 -4.03 9.79
N GLU A 1168 44.08 -3.01 9.57
CA GLU A 1168 44.05 -1.76 10.35
C GLU A 1168 43.75 -2.03 11.85
N GLU A 1169 42.70 -2.80 12.16
CA GLU A 1169 42.32 -3.13 13.54
C GLU A 1169 43.34 -4.04 14.23
N LYS A 1170 44.01 -4.90 13.48
CA LYS A 1170 45.13 -5.72 13.98
C LYS A 1170 46.30 -4.82 14.38
N SER A 1171 46.65 -3.86 13.53
CA SER A 1171 47.73 -2.89 13.80
C SER A 1171 47.40 -1.99 15.00
N ALA A 1172 46.12 -1.65 15.18
CA ALA A 1172 45.61 -0.94 16.35
C ALA A 1172 45.50 -1.80 17.63
N GLY A 1173 45.78 -3.11 17.55
CA GLY A 1173 45.73 -4.03 18.68
C GLY A 1173 44.32 -4.47 19.10
N ASN A 1174 43.30 -4.22 18.28
CA ASN A 1174 41.90 -4.59 18.53
C ASN A 1174 41.47 -5.89 17.84
N ALA A 1175 42.25 -6.35 16.86
CA ALA A 1175 42.04 -7.64 16.20
C ALA A 1175 43.24 -8.59 16.39
N SER A 1176 42.98 -9.89 16.40
CA SER A 1176 44.02 -10.93 16.38
C SER A 1176 43.74 -11.96 15.29
N ILE A 1177 44.82 -12.46 14.66
CA ILE A 1177 44.76 -13.57 13.69
C ILE A 1177 45.41 -14.78 14.35
N VAL A 1178 44.64 -15.85 14.52
CA VAL A 1178 45.06 -17.10 15.16
C VAL A 1178 45.11 -18.20 14.10
N PRO A 1179 46.27 -18.74 13.75
CA PRO A 1179 46.35 -19.88 12.83
C PRO A 1179 45.66 -21.12 13.41
N TRP A 1180 44.93 -21.87 12.59
CA TRP A 1180 44.20 -23.07 13.02
C TRP A 1180 45.07 -24.08 13.80
N HIS A 1181 46.30 -24.34 13.34
CA HIS A 1181 47.21 -25.27 14.00
C HIS A 1181 47.60 -24.84 15.43
N VAL A 1182 47.67 -23.52 15.68
CA VAL A 1182 47.93 -22.97 17.02
C VAL A 1182 46.72 -23.21 17.92
N LEU A 1183 45.51 -22.89 17.44
CA LEU A 1183 44.26 -23.09 18.20
C LEU A 1183 44.05 -24.57 18.58
N LYS A 1184 44.42 -25.50 17.69
CA LYS A 1184 44.37 -26.95 17.94
C LYS A 1184 45.40 -27.46 18.97
N GLY A 1185 46.29 -26.59 19.45
CA GLY A 1185 47.34 -26.96 20.41
C GLY A 1185 48.50 -27.75 19.81
N ALA A 1186 48.66 -27.75 18.47
CA ALA A 1186 49.83 -28.34 17.83
C ALA A 1186 51.04 -27.41 18.03
N LYS A 1187 51.98 -27.81 18.90
CA LYS A 1187 53.31 -27.17 18.95
C LYS A 1187 53.98 -27.39 17.60
N LYS A 1188 54.51 -26.31 17.01
CA LYS A 1188 55.40 -26.38 15.85
C LYS A 1188 56.58 -27.31 16.09
#